data_AF-A0A8A3S344-F1
#
_entry.id   AF-A0A8A3S344-F1
#
_cell.length_a   1.000
_cell.length_b   1.000
_cell.length_c   1.000
_cell.angle_alpha   90.00
_cell.angle_beta   90.00
_cell.angle_gamma   90.00
#
_symmetry.space_group_name_H-M   'P 1'
#
loop_
_entity.id
_entity.type
_entity.pdbx_description
1 polymer ?
#
loop_
_entity_poly.entity_id
_entity_poly.type
_entity_poly.pdbx_seq_one_letter_code
_entity_poly.pdbx_strand_id
1 'polypeptide(L)'
;MKGMHRAATGLLVVTALFLLLIASIAVPVSAAPTTELTITKLASDDKTILDQKSITWEWMRDNLDVQGDGETMYYNQGPIFEGAWEKEHPGQDYDYWNPTEDVNLEYKDHGEFMGTDVKDLCDLVGGAAEGEMVEIKACDGMYKTWPAEYIYAPNPRQGKMVIAWYHGKDTGYIDEGFTEGMRLYFLAETTNDAGKHVWGNWDMHESWDEEYWYFFNNQYPSASGNSVYHVDRIIIHSEIDPDQGGSSSGGDGGSSKPRGLEGAALTRTLHGTVNGSVSLIQTGGEAQTIAAGETAHFSLNTTGLENVESACLYLFGTNNTAKDDAKREDISTLLNSQQLGLSEYYADLGPDGDDPAVETWCYDLKASVPEGNLSLDVKNNGPEETSLTLYGGVLFAVVRDDRTSISYWVAEGADAIEADPSAGVDEEGATSTAEFPDEVMRDGEIDARVFSVVTGASGNDTYTNCLTFHDGEWMNLLDGGEKAISIGEAEVTSYLRPSGNTLAVSSVSYDERGDYLENRLAVLIVGTRDAEPTPEPTTMQTTAPPTLQTTSSPPPTTLSDDGKVDVDTAQEGSFWSGLLGWLHGIPLIGSLFPAPTAAVTASPSLTPAPVIEPVSTPTPSLPENAPLNIITYPAGAQVVLDGEYLGMITPARLEALPTGAHSLELVLEGYRPYATTFDLTEETDVTVALESARSNINVDPACLELLTAQGTDLDSGGIYVDATDGGATIYIDSKKIEGTTPQVVNGLKEGRHKVKVKKDKASYKVDTREVWVTPGTIVPVYFDRYEQSMTRTVTLDASTFKGEYCAVNGHPTGKKMPAKVKVPVLNAFASFYHDGAYFSIPVPGYAGDGETVSLNEMPGLTTFKVDSKPSGAEIFIDGFETGHATPYLLENISYGCHGVMVTKPGYLPKEEEVHIPKGTDDRSVTFNLETYAHGALYVNSTPAGAKIYLYGANTGEVTPHLFTGMDLGKYTVKVVGRSDSKTVEDVMVVPDRMVTCEVRLRK
;
A
#
# COMPACT_ATOMS: atom_id res chain seq x y z
N MET A 1 -51.14 68.48 21.83
CA MET A 1 -49.74 68.58 22.33
C MET A 1 -49.06 67.22 22.17
N LYS A 2 -48.26 67.02 21.10
CA LYS A 2 -47.39 65.85 20.89
C LYS A 2 -46.22 66.30 20.00
N GLY A 3 -45.10 66.73 20.58
CA GLY A 3 -44.01 67.33 19.77
C GLY A 3 -42.85 67.99 20.50
N MET A 4 -42.44 67.51 21.70
CA MET A 4 -41.32 68.10 22.46
C MET A 4 -40.47 67.08 23.26
N HIS A 5 -40.49 65.81 22.88
CA HIS A 5 -39.74 64.72 23.55
C HIS A 5 -38.79 63.93 22.64
N ARG A 6 -38.46 64.44 21.43
CA ARG A 6 -37.48 63.81 20.52
C ARG A 6 -36.07 64.45 20.54
N ALA A 7 -35.85 65.51 21.31
CA ALA A 7 -34.57 66.25 21.30
C ALA A 7 -33.61 65.89 22.45
N ALA A 8 -34.12 65.52 23.64
CA ALA A 8 -33.27 65.32 24.82
C ALA A 8 -32.48 63.99 24.79
N THR A 9 -33.12 62.89 24.37
CA THR A 9 -32.51 61.56 24.36
C THR A 9 -31.40 61.42 23.31
N GLY A 10 -31.44 62.23 22.24
CA GLY A 10 -30.43 62.19 21.18
C GLY A 10 -29.04 62.65 21.65
N LEU A 11 -28.97 63.69 22.48
CA LEU A 11 -27.69 64.29 22.87
C LEU A 11 -26.85 63.37 23.76
N LEU A 12 -27.48 62.70 24.73
CA LEU A 12 -26.79 61.76 25.63
C LEU A 12 -26.32 60.49 24.91
N VAL A 13 -27.10 60.01 23.94
CA VAL A 13 -26.71 58.86 23.09
C VAL A 13 -25.58 59.23 22.14
N VAL A 14 -25.60 60.43 21.55
CA VAL A 14 -24.51 60.90 20.66
C VAL A 14 -23.19 61.07 21.42
N THR A 15 -23.17 61.65 22.64
CA THR A 15 -21.92 61.77 23.40
C THR A 15 -21.37 60.42 23.84
N ALA A 16 -22.24 59.46 24.19
CA ALA A 16 -21.82 58.08 24.50
C ALA A 16 -21.25 57.37 23.26
N LEU A 17 -21.88 57.51 22.09
CA LEU A 17 -21.37 57.01 20.82
C LEU A 17 -20.04 57.68 20.42
N PHE A 18 -19.86 58.98 20.67
CA PHE A 18 -18.61 59.67 20.32
C PHE A 18 -17.44 59.23 21.21
N LEU A 19 -17.67 58.95 22.50
CA LEU A 19 -16.66 58.37 23.39
C LEU A 19 -16.37 56.89 23.07
N LEU A 20 -17.39 56.11 22.65
CA LEU A 20 -17.17 54.76 22.14
C LEU A 20 -16.42 54.75 20.81
N LEU A 21 -16.69 55.70 19.90
CA LEU A 21 -15.96 55.81 18.63
C LEU A 21 -14.50 56.20 18.85
N ILE A 22 -14.20 57.06 19.84
CA ILE A 22 -12.82 57.39 20.23
C ILE A 22 -12.13 56.22 20.96
N ALA A 23 -12.90 55.27 21.52
CA ALA A 23 -12.39 54.02 22.10
C ALA A 23 -12.37 52.83 21.11
N SER A 24 -12.94 52.98 19.91
CA SER A 24 -12.92 51.96 18.85
C SER A 24 -12.26 52.43 17.55
N ILE A 25 -11.76 53.66 17.49
CA ILE A 25 -10.50 53.95 16.79
C ILE A 25 -9.39 53.30 17.63
N ALA A 26 -9.27 51.98 17.48
CA ALA A 26 -7.95 51.42 17.32
C ALA A 26 -7.37 52.11 16.09
N VAL A 27 -6.61 53.20 16.32
CA VAL A 27 -5.46 53.46 15.45
C VAL A 27 -4.74 52.12 15.41
N PRO A 28 -4.41 51.56 14.23
CA PRO A 28 -3.51 50.43 14.22
C PRO A 28 -2.29 50.88 15.00
N VAL A 29 -2.07 50.28 16.17
CA VAL A 29 -0.78 50.40 16.83
C VAL A 29 0.14 49.75 15.83
N SER A 30 0.81 50.58 15.02
CA SER A 30 1.81 50.10 14.09
C SER A 30 2.71 49.24 14.93
N ALA A 31 2.73 47.94 14.64
CA ALA A 31 3.64 47.05 15.36
C ALA A 31 5.01 47.69 15.23
N ALA A 32 5.75 47.78 16.33
CA ALA A 32 7.14 48.16 16.21
C ALA A 32 7.75 47.14 15.24
N PRO A 33 8.37 47.58 14.13
CA PRO A 33 8.81 46.66 13.09
C PRO A 33 9.73 45.62 13.74
N THR A 34 9.55 44.34 13.41
CA THR A 34 10.20 43.26 14.17
C THR A 34 11.71 43.35 14.03
N THR A 35 12.39 43.66 15.14
CA THR A 35 13.86 43.80 15.21
C THR A 35 14.58 42.56 15.74
N GLU A 36 13.83 41.60 16.30
CA GLU A 36 14.33 40.39 16.93
C GLU A 36 13.55 39.16 16.43
N LEU A 37 14.27 38.08 16.14
CA LEU A 37 13.77 36.82 15.61
C LEU A 37 14.10 35.70 16.60
N THR A 38 13.12 34.86 16.95
CA THR A 38 13.34 33.68 17.79
C THR A 38 13.16 32.40 16.98
N ILE A 39 14.25 31.65 16.81
CA ILE A 39 14.26 30.33 16.17
C ILE A 39 14.14 29.27 17.28
N THR A 40 13.26 28.29 17.11
CA THR A 40 13.01 27.21 18.09
C THR A 40 12.95 25.87 17.38
N LYS A 41 13.61 24.83 17.90
CA LYS A 41 13.39 23.44 17.49
C LYS A 41 12.59 22.70 18.57
N LEU A 42 11.45 22.14 18.18
CA LEU A 42 10.55 21.36 19.03
C LEU A 42 10.72 19.88 18.75
N ALA A 43 10.54 19.03 19.77
CA ALA A 43 10.44 17.58 19.64
C ALA A 43 9.11 17.15 18.99
N SER A 44 8.98 15.86 18.70
CA SER A 44 7.80 15.23 18.08
C SER A 44 6.51 15.31 18.91
N ASP A 45 6.59 15.83 20.14
CA ASP A 45 5.42 16.14 20.95
C ASP A 45 4.85 17.56 20.71
N ASP A 46 5.44 18.39 19.84
CA ASP A 46 5.05 19.78 19.56
C ASP A 46 5.12 20.74 20.79
N LYS A 47 5.83 20.37 21.86
CA LYS A 47 5.86 21.13 23.13
C LYS A 47 7.23 21.22 23.79
N THR A 48 8.03 20.17 23.68
CA THR A 48 9.35 20.06 24.30
C THR A 48 10.36 20.77 23.42
N ILE A 49 10.96 21.84 23.95
CA ILE A 49 11.98 22.62 23.24
C ILE A 49 13.31 21.87 23.31
N LEU A 50 13.83 21.47 22.15
CA LEU A 50 15.14 20.82 22.00
C LEU A 50 16.27 21.86 22.00
N ASP A 51 16.09 22.96 21.26
CA ASP A 51 16.95 24.13 21.30
C ASP A 51 16.17 25.41 20.91
N GLN A 52 16.62 26.58 21.38
CA GLN A 52 16.00 27.87 21.10
C GLN A 52 17.00 29.02 21.15
N LYS A 53 16.90 29.95 20.19
CA LYS A 53 17.80 31.09 20.06
C LYS A 53 17.07 32.34 19.57
N SER A 54 17.27 33.46 20.28
CA SER A 54 16.81 34.79 19.85
C SER A 54 17.99 35.64 19.35
N ILE A 55 17.80 36.33 18.23
CA ILE A 55 18.82 37.15 17.57
C ILE A 55 18.20 38.44 16.99
N THR A 56 18.96 39.53 16.94
CA THR A 56 18.49 40.78 16.33
C THR A 56 18.86 40.86 14.84
N TRP A 57 18.16 41.70 14.08
CA TRP A 57 18.44 41.88 12.65
C TRP A 57 19.85 42.43 12.38
N GLU A 58 20.40 43.28 13.26
CA GLU A 58 21.80 43.72 13.17
C GLU A 58 22.76 42.55 13.39
N TRP A 59 22.44 41.63 14.31
CA TRP A 59 23.24 40.43 14.51
C TRP A 59 23.21 39.53 13.27
N MET A 60 22.05 39.34 12.64
CA MET A 60 21.94 38.57 11.40
C MET A 60 22.79 39.17 10.28
N ARG A 61 22.65 40.47 10.02
CA ARG A 61 23.46 41.22 9.03
C ARG A 61 24.97 41.12 9.28
N ASP A 62 25.39 41.17 10.55
CA ASP A 62 26.81 41.23 10.92
C ASP A 62 27.48 39.85 11.13
N ASN A 63 26.71 38.75 11.13
CA ASN A 63 27.22 37.40 11.47
C ASN A 63 26.79 36.26 10.51
N LEU A 64 25.86 36.49 9.59
CA LEU A 64 25.38 35.50 8.60
C LEU A 64 25.49 36.03 7.17
N ASP A 65 25.49 35.12 6.19
CA ASP A 65 25.64 35.49 4.78
C ASP A 65 24.42 36.28 4.27
N VAL A 66 24.69 37.51 3.82
CA VAL A 66 23.67 38.42 3.29
C VAL A 66 23.17 37.91 1.94
N GLN A 67 21.86 37.68 1.86
CA GLN A 67 21.17 37.33 0.62
C GLN A 67 20.54 38.59 0.00
N GLY A 68 20.62 38.72 -1.33
CA GLY A 68 20.30 39.96 -2.04
C GLY A 68 21.42 41.00 -1.98
N ASP A 69 21.33 42.01 -2.84
CA ASP A 69 22.37 43.04 -3.06
C ASP A 69 21.87 44.49 -2.85
N GLY A 70 20.56 44.69 -2.65
CA GLY A 70 19.94 46.02 -2.60
C GLY A 70 19.92 46.77 -3.95
N GLU A 71 20.13 46.08 -5.07
CA GLU A 71 20.02 46.63 -6.44
C GLU A 71 19.23 45.73 -7.44
N THR A 72 19.08 44.43 -7.17
CA THR A 72 18.31 43.47 -7.98
C THR A 72 16.85 43.43 -7.53
N MET A 73 15.92 43.53 -8.50
CA MET A 73 14.49 43.68 -8.24
C MET A 73 13.74 42.34 -8.33
N TYR A 74 12.99 41.99 -7.28
CA TYR A 74 12.21 40.75 -7.20
C TYR A 74 10.70 41.03 -7.12
N TYR A 75 9.91 40.20 -7.81
CA TYR A 75 8.45 40.31 -7.90
C TYR A 75 7.77 39.07 -7.31
N ASN A 76 6.70 39.22 -6.54
CA ASN A 76 5.86 38.10 -6.09
C ASN A 76 4.44 38.28 -6.64
N GLN A 77 3.92 37.32 -7.42
CA GLN A 77 2.71 37.58 -8.20
C GLN A 77 1.42 37.57 -7.37
N GLY A 78 0.56 38.56 -7.62
CA GLY A 78 -0.78 38.64 -7.06
C GLY A 78 -1.76 37.64 -7.67
N PRO A 79 -2.99 37.53 -7.15
CA PRO A 79 -4.06 36.89 -7.88
C PRO A 79 -4.28 37.64 -9.19
N ILE A 80 -4.50 36.88 -10.26
CA ILE A 80 -4.81 37.40 -11.59
C ILE A 80 -6.32 37.38 -11.76
N PHE A 81 -6.85 38.45 -12.34
CA PHE A 81 -8.28 38.60 -12.61
C PHE A 81 -8.47 38.83 -14.12
N GLU A 82 -9.59 38.36 -14.67
CA GLU A 82 -9.95 38.43 -16.09
C GLU A 82 -9.68 39.81 -16.74
N GLY A 83 -10.05 40.90 -16.08
CA GLY A 83 -9.83 42.27 -16.57
C GLY A 83 -8.39 42.79 -16.50
N ALA A 84 -7.49 42.09 -15.81
CA ALA A 84 -6.03 42.31 -15.86
C ALA A 84 -5.37 41.41 -16.91
N TRP A 85 -5.87 40.18 -17.09
CA TRP A 85 -5.44 39.28 -18.16
C TRP A 85 -5.72 39.89 -19.56
N GLU A 86 -6.97 40.26 -19.85
CA GLU A 86 -7.39 40.88 -21.12
C GLU A 86 -6.69 42.22 -21.43
N LYS A 87 -6.03 42.85 -20.43
CA LYS A 87 -5.21 44.06 -20.65
C LYS A 87 -3.88 43.73 -21.33
N GLU A 88 -3.19 42.69 -20.89
CA GLU A 88 -1.86 42.31 -21.44
C GLU A 88 -1.98 41.29 -22.57
N HIS A 89 -2.97 40.37 -22.48
CA HIS A 89 -3.23 39.26 -23.39
C HIS A 89 -4.59 39.39 -24.13
N PRO A 90 -4.86 40.50 -24.83
CA PRO A 90 -6.18 40.82 -25.36
C PRO A 90 -6.68 39.81 -26.40
N GLY A 91 -7.83 39.20 -26.14
CA GLY A 91 -8.46 38.21 -27.01
C GLY A 91 -7.86 36.81 -26.92
N GLN A 92 -7.06 36.51 -25.90
CA GLN A 92 -6.70 35.14 -25.51
C GLN A 92 -7.69 34.61 -24.46
N ASP A 93 -7.89 33.29 -24.40
CA ASP A 93 -8.71 32.68 -23.33
C ASP A 93 -8.10 32.98 -21.95
N TYR A 94 -8.96 33.14 -20.94
CA TYR A 94 -8.55 33.60 -19.60
C TYR A 94 -7.81 32.52 -18.81
N ASP A 95 -6.51 32.74 -18.59
CA ASP A 95 -5.68 31.97 -17.67
C ASP A 95 -5.45 32.75 -16.35
N TYR A 96 -5.65 32.08 -15.22
CA TYR A 96 -5.40 32.63 -13.87
C TYR A 96 -4.09 32.15 -13.25
N TRP A 97 -3.46 31.12 -13.82
CA TRP A 97 -2.10 30.67 -13.49
C TRP A 97 -1.03 31.50 -14.18
N ASN A 98 -1.26 31.91 -15.43
CA ASN A 98 -0.38 32.77 -16.22
C ASN A 98 1.07 32.23 -16.39
N PRO A 99 1.30 31.23 -17.27
CA PRO A 99 2.62 30.63 -17.49
C PRO A 99 3.74 31.58 -17.99
N THR A 100 3.40 32.76 -18.50
CA THR A 100 4.37 33.81 -18.91
C THR A 100 4.74 34.76 -17.78
N GLU A 101 4.03 34.71 -16.65
CA GLU A 101 4.27 35.45 -15.41
C GLU A 101 4.36 36.99 -15.57
N ASP A 102 3.84 37.53 -16.66
CA ASP A 102 3.97 38.94 -17.06
C ASP A 102 2.83 39.85 -16.55
N VAL A 103 1.62 39.30 -16.41
CA VAL A 103 0.45 39.98 -15.86
C VAL A 103 0.64 40.37 -14.38
N ASN A 104 0.10 41.55 -14.01
CA ASN A 104 -0.01 42.07 -12.64
C ASN A 104 1.33 42.38 -11.91
N LEU A 105 2.45 42.55 -12.62
CA LEU A 105 3.76 42.84 -12.01
C LEU A 105 3.96 44.31 -11.58
N GLU A 106 3.36 45.29 -12.29
CA GLU A 106 3.66 46.74 -12.12
C GLU A 106 3.33 47.29 -10.71
N TYR A 107 2.46 46.61 -9.97
CA TYR A 107 2.09 46.95 -8.58
C TYR A 107 2.40 45.81 -7.58
N LYS A 108 3.26 44.87 -8.00
CA LYS A 108 3.71 43.68 -7.25
C LYS A 108 5.23 43.52 -7.26
N ASP A 109 5.90 44.63 -7.53
CA ASP A 109 7.29 44.83 -7.17
C ASP A 109 7.45 44.71 -5.65
N HIS A 110 8.38 43.87 -5.21
CA HIS A 110 8.70 43.67 -3.79
C HIS A 110 10.11 44.18 -3.42
N GLY A 111 10.73 44.94 -4.33
CA GLY A 111 11.87 45.82 -4.06
C GLY A 111 13.24 45.15 -4.09
N GLU A 112 14.28 45.99 -4.04
CA GLU A 112 15.67 45.54 -3.93
C GLU A 112 16.02 45.32 -2.46
N PHE A 113 15.72 44.13 -1.92
CA PHE A 113 15.99 43.81 -0.52
C PHE A 113 17.42 43.31 -0.24
N MET A 114 17.79 43.32 1.03
CA MET A 114 18.82 42.45 1.59
C MET A 114 18.26 41.75 2.83
N GLY A 115 18.70 40.52 3.06
CA GLY A 115 18.17 39.66 4.12
C GLY A 115 19.11 38.53 4.50
N THR A 116 18.58 37.56 5.23
CA THR A 116 19.29 36.36 5.66
C THR A 116 18.47 35.12 5.28
N ASP A 117 19.17 34.07 4.84
CA ASP A 117 18.58 32.80 4.39
C ASP A 117 17.84 32.09 5.54
N VAL A 118 16.60 31.65 5.31
CA VAL A 118 15.83 30.87 6.29
C VAL A 118 16.57 29.58 6.67
N LYS A 119 17.33 28.98 5.74
CA LYS A 119 18.16 27.80 5.98
C LYS A 119 19.22 28.08 7.06
N ASP A 120 19.96 29.18 6.90
CA ASP A 120 21.05 29.56 7.80
C ASP A 120 20.52 30.01 9.18
N LEU A 121 19.25 30.44 9.24
CA LEU A 121 18.54 30.74 10.48
C LEU A 121 18.09 29.47 11.21
N CYS A 122 17.63 28.44 10.48
CA CYS A 122 17.29 27.13 11.05
C CYS A 122 18.53 26.41 11.61
N ASP A 123 19.65 26.48 10.90
CA ASP A 123 20.93 25.87 11.32
C ASP A 123 21.44 26.40 12.68
N LEU A 124 20.96 27.55 13.14
CA LEU A 124 21.33 28.13 14.44
C LEU A 124 20.84 27.34 15.66
N VAL A 125 19.88 26.42 15.47
CA VAL A 125 19.29 25.53 16.50
C VAL A 125 19.34 24.06 16.09
N GLY A 126 20.34 23.68 15.27
CA GLY A 126 20.53 22.30 14.80
C GLY A 126 19.89 21.97 13.44
N GLY A 127 19.28 22.95 12.77
CA GLY A 127 18.73 22.80 11.42
C GLY A 127 17.41 22.02 11.35
N ALA A 128 16.84 21.94 10.15
CA ALA A 128 15.70 21.08 9.84
C ALA A 128 16.14 19.94 8.90
N ALA A 129 15.70 18.72 9.18
CA ALA A 129 15.97 17.54 8.36
C ALA A 129 14.90 17.34 7.26
N GLU A 130 15.20 16.51 6.26
CA GLU A 130 14.28 16.16 5.17
C GLU A 130 12.99 15.52 5.73
N GLY A 131 11.84 16.12 5.42
CA GLY A 131 10.53 15.78 5.99
C GLY A 131 10.17 16.46 7.31
N GLU A 132 11.09 17.18 7.99
CA GLU A 132 10.73 18.05 9.11
C GLU A 132 10.02 19.32 8.61
N MET A 133 9.06 19.83 9.38
CA MET A 133 8.26 20.99 8.98
C MET A 133 8.78 22.27 9.63
N VAL A 134 8.90 23.36 8.86
CA VAL A 134 9.34 24.67 9.32
C VAL A 134 8.20 25.68 9.23
N GLU A 135 7.74 26.16 10.39
CA GLU A 135 6.77 27.23 10.51
C GLU A 135 7.48 28.60 10.58
N ILE A 136 7.12 29.52 9.69
CA ILE A 136 7.51 30.94 9.77
C ILE A 136 6.31 31.73 10.27
N LYS A 137 6.45 32.41 11.42
CA LYS A 137 5.35 33.00 12.17
C LYS A 137 5.57 34.49 12.46
N ALA A 138 4.46 35.23 12.32
CA ALA A 138 4.35 36.66 12.54
C ALA A 138 3.94 37.00 13.98
N CYS A 139 4.25 38.22 14.42
CA CYS A 139 3.86 38.72 15.73
C CYS A 139 2.34 38.89 15.92
N ASP A 140 1.57 38.98 14.83
CA ASP A 140 0.10 39.03 14.85
C ASP A 140 -0.57 37.64 14.87
N GLY A 141 0.20 36.57 14.73
CA GLY A 141 -0.26 35.18 14.71
C GLY A 141 -0.53 34.60 13.32
N MET A 142 -0.33 35.36 12.22
CA MET A 142 -0.21 34.75 10.90
C MET A 142 0.99 33.80 10.86
N TYR A 143 0.84 32.66 10.19
CA TYR A 143 1.95 31.74 9.94
C TYR A 143 1.78 31.01 8.62
N LYS A 144 2.88 30.42 8.17
CA LYS A 144 2.95 29.46 7.06
C LYS A 144 3.94 28.37 7.45
N THR A 145 3.69 27.16 6.97
CA THR A 145 4.52 25.98 7.29
C THR A 145 4.85 25.24 6.00
N TRP A 146 6.11 24.86 5.84
CA TRP A 146 6.62 24.16 4.66
C TRP A 146 7.52 22.98 5.07
N PRO A 147 7.68 21.95 4.23
CA PRO A 147 8.74 20.96 4.40
C PRO A 147 10.12 21.64 4.29
N ALA A 148 11.09 21.15 5.06
CA ALA A 148 12.47 21.66 5.07
C ALA A 148 13.09 21.66 3.66
N GLU A 149 12.70 20.73 2.80
CA GLU A 149 13.11 20.61 1.40
C GLU A 149 12.97 21.92 0.62
N TYR A 150 11.87 22.67 0.80
CA TYR A 150 11.65 23.95 0.09
C TYR A 150 12.54 25.10 0.61
N ILE A 151 13.27 24.88 1.73
CA ILE A 151 14.21 25.83 2.35
C ILE A 151 15.66 25.41 2.08
N TYR A 152 15.97 24.12 2.24
CA TYR A 152 17.31 23.57 2.10
C TYR A 152 17.69 23.18 0.66
N ALA A 153 16.71 22.88 -0.19
CA ALA A 153 16.89 22.53 -1.60
C ALA A 153 15.79 23.12 -2.50
N PRO A 154 15.58 24.46 -2.49
CA PRO A 154 14.51 25.11 -3.25
C PRO A 154 14.66 24.88 -4.77
N ASN A 155 13.52 24.75 -5.46
CA ASN A 155 13.49 24.83 -6.93
C ASN A 155 14.02 26.21 -7.37
N PRO A 156 14.93 26.33 -8.36
CA PRO A 156 15.45 27.63 -8.84
C PRO A 156 14.37 28.66 -9.26
N ARG A 157 13.16 28.19 -9.60
CA ARG A 157 11.95 29.00 -9.82
C ARG A 157 11.50 29.75 -8.55
N GLN A 158 11.43 29.04 -7.42
CA GLN A 158 11.22 29.65 -6.11
C GLN A 158 12.46 30.44 -5.65
N GLY A 159 13.63 29.83 -5.83
CA GLY A 159 14.87 30.27 -5.20
C GLY A 159 14.79 30.34 -3.67
N LYS A 160 15.76 31.01 -3.05
CA LYS A 160 15.92 31.00 -1.58
C LYS A 160 14.77 31.67 -0.85
N MET A 161 14.32 31.04 0.25
CA MET A 161 13.48 31.71 1.26
C MET A 161 14.35 32.62 2.13
N VAL A 162 14.03 33.91 2.20
CA VAL A 162 14.85 34.92 2.88
C VAL A 162 14.02 35.79 3.79
N ILE A 163 14.52 36.02 5.00
CA ILE A 163 14.00 37.04 5.92
C ILE A 163 14.71 38.36 5.63
N ALA A 164 14.04 39.28 4.96
CA ALA A 164 14.56 40.60 4.61
C ALA A 164 14.58 41.54 5.83
N TRP A 165 15.65 42.33 5.93
CA TRP A 165 15.84 43.38 6.96
C TRP A 165 16.27 44.74 6.37
N TYR A 166 16.38 44.81 5.04
CA TYR A 166 16.59 46.02 4.25
C TYR A 166 15.72 45.95 2.99
N HIS A 167 15.17 47.09 2.55
CA HIS A 167 14.31 47.16 1.36
C HIS A 167 14.51 48.50 0.62
N GLY A 168 15.30 48.43 -0.45
CA GLY A 168 15.51 49.52 -1.41
C GLY A 168 16.16 50.78 -0.83
N LYS A 169 16.55 51.67 -1.74
CA LYS A 169 17.16 52.97 -1.38
C LYS A 169 16.14 54.00 -0.87
N ASP A 170 14.85 53.71 -1.03
CA ASP A 170 13.72 54.56 -0.61
C ASP A 170 13.17 54.21 0.79
N THR A 171 13.36 52.97 1.30
CA THR A 171 12.93 52.61 2.68
C THR A 171 14.07 52.18 3.60
N GLY A 172 15.19 51.68 3.05
CA GLY A 172 16.41 51.44 3.82
C GLY A 172 16.29 50.26 4.78
N TYR A 173 16.91 50.38 5.95
CA TYR A 173 16.85 49.38 7.02
C TYR A 173 15.54 49.43 7.83
N ILE A 174 15.27 48.35 8.58
CA ILE A 174 14.14 48.21 9.53
C ILE A 174 14.00 49.40 10.50
N ASP A 175 15.11 49.97 10.97
CA ASP A 175 15.14 51.08 11.93
C ASP A 175 15.13 52.47 11.27
N GLU A 176 15.28 52.55 9.94
CA GLU A 176 15.26 53.80 9.16
C GLU A 176 13.88 54.12 8.60
N GLY A 177 13.31 53.20 7.82
CA GLY A 177 12.12 53.45 7.02
C GLY A 177 11.40 52.21 6.47
N PHE A 178 11.99 51.01 6.58
CA PHE A 178 11.33 49.76 6.23
C PHE A 178 10.34 49.35 7.33
N THR A 179 9.26 50.12 7.47
CA THR A 179 8.25 49.98 8.54
C THR A 179 7.41 48.70 8.47
N GLU A 180 7.73 47.80 7.54
CA GLU A 180 7.12 46.47 7.42
C GLU A 180 7.75 45.44 8.39
N GLY A 181 8.92 45.75 8.97
CA GLY A 181 9.68 44.82 9.81
C GLY A 181 10.29 43.67 9.01
N MET A 182 10.73 42.63 9.72
CA MET A 182 11.24 41.43 9.06
C MET A 182 10.13 40.74 8.25
N ARG A 183 10.45 40.38 7.01
CA ARG A 183 9.48 39.87 6.04
C ARG A 183 10.07 38.75 5.19
N LEU A 184 9.28 37.72 4.93
CA LEU A 184 9.65 36.60 4.08
C LEU A 184 9.50 36.95 2.59
N TYR A 185 10.57 36.72 1.83
CA TYR A 185 10.62 36.81 0.37
C TYR A 185 11.28 35.59 -0.27
N PHE A 186 11.08 35.44 -1.58
CA PHE A 186 11.53 34.32 -2.41
C PHE A 186 12.45 34.88 -3.51
N LEU A 187 13.71 34.43 -3.53
CA LEU A 187 14.75 34.96 -4.43
C LEU A 187 14.85 34.09 -5.68
N ALA A 188 13.81 34.11 -6.52
CA ALA A 188 13.75 33.37 -7.78
C ALA A 188 15.06 33.53 -8.57
N GLU A 189 15.79 32.43 -8.79
CA GLU A 189 17.09 32.45 -9.49
C GLU A 189 16.89 32.55 -11.01
N THR A 190 15.77 32.01 -11.51
CA THR A 190 15.33 32.16 -12.89
C THR A 190 14.71 33.53 -13.16
N THR A 191 14.54 33.85 -14.45
CA THR A 191 13.80 35.03 -14.90
C THR A 191 12.76 34.64 -15.94
N ASN A 192 11.65 35.37 -15.99
CA ASN A 192 10.64 35.21 -17.04
C ASN A 192 11.12 35.79 -18.39
N ASP A 193 10.32 35.65 -19.44
CA ASP A 193 10.65 36.12 -20.81
C ASP A 193 10.95 37.64 -20.90
N ALA A 194 10.53 38.44 -19.90
CA ALA A 194 10.84 39.87 -19.80
C ALA A 194 12.16 40.17 -19.07
N GLY A 195 12.90 39.14 -18.62
CA GLY A 195 14.15 39.26 -17.88
C GLY A 195 13.98 39.71 -16.42
N LYS A 196 12.83 39.40 -15.80
CA LYS A 196 12.53 39.74 -14.39
C LYS A 196 12.60 38.51 -13.50
N HIS A 197 13.12 38.67 -12.28
CA HIS A 197 13.06 37.66 -11.23
C HIS A 197 11.65 37.69 -10.61
N VAL A 198 10.81 36.72 -10.97
CA VAL A 198 9.41 36.63 -10.53
C VAL A 198 9.20 35.31 -9.81
N TRP A 199 8.72 35.35 -8.58
CA TRP A 199 8.04 34.23 -7.94
C TRP A 199 6.56 34.32 -8.31
N GLY A 200 6.21 33.70 -9.43
CA GLY A 200 4.87 33.80 -10.02
C GLY A 200 3.95 32.67 -9.63
N ASN A 201 2.70 32.78 -10.09
CA ASN A 201 1.68 31.77 -9.81
C ASN A 201 2.00 30.46 -10.54
N TRP A 202 2.65 30.53 -11.70
CA TRP A 202 3.14 29.38 -12.43
C TRP A 202 4.38 28.77 -11.79
N ASP A 203 5.36 29.58 -11.37
CA ASP A 203 6.51 29.07 -10.63
C ASP A 203 6.10 28.41 -9.30
N MET A 204 5.02 28.84 -8.65
CA MET A 204 4.40 28.13 -7.52
C MET A 204 3.78 26.78 -7.93
N HIS A 205 3.10 26.70 -9.08
CA HIS A 205 2.54 25.46 -9.64
C HIS A 205 3.63 24.44 -9.97
N GLU A 206 4.73 24.88 -10.56
CA GLU A 206 5.85 24.03 -11.02
C GLU A 206 6.90 23.72 -9.93
N SER A 207 6.82 24.37 -8.75
CA SER A 207 7.80 24.19 -7.67
C SER A 207 7.29 23.44 -6.45
N TRP A 208 5.99 23.54 -6.13
CA TRP A 208 5.40 23.02 -4.90
C TRP A 208 4.25 22.04 -5.18
N ASP A 209 4.03 21.11 -4.26
CA ASP A 209 2.87 20.22 -4.26
C ASP A 209 1.57 21.01 -4.01
N GLU A 210 0.43 20.52 -4.54
CA GLU A 210 -0.87 21.20 -4.48
C GLU A 210 -1.31 21.55 -3.03
N GLU A 211 -0.89 20.79 -2.02
CA GLU A 211 -1.21 21.07 -0.61
C GLU A 211 -0.56 22.36 -0.06
N TYR A 212 0.49 22.90 -0.72
CA TYR A 212 1.15 24.16 -0.35
C TYR A 212 0.77 25.35 -1.25
N TRP A 213 0.00 25.16 -2.32
CA TRP A 213 -0.46 26.24 -3.19
C TRP A 213 -1.40 27.20 -2.45
N TYR A 214 -1.13 28.51 -2.55
CA TYR A 214 -1.98 29.51 -1.92
C TYR A 214 -3.04 30.08 -2.88
N PHE A 215 -4.31 29.96 -2.49
CA PHE A 215 -5.45 30.52 -3.20
C PHE A 215 -6.07 31.72 -2.47
N PHE A 216 -5.91 32.91 -3.03
CA PHE A 216 -6.65 34.10 -2.63
C PHE A 216 -8.15 33.88 -2.79
N ASN A 217 -8.92 34.18 -1.73
CA ASN A 217 -10.36 33.90 -1.61
C ASN A 217 -10.75 32.43 -1.93
N ASN A 218 -9.83 31.48 -1.76
CA ASN A 218 -10.01 30.06 -2.11
C ASN A 218 -10.39 29.84 -3.60
N GLN A 219 -9.97 30.74 -4.50
CA GLN A 219 -10.31 30.68 -5.93
C GLN A 219 -9.16 31.02 -6.88
N TYR A 220 -8.34 32.03 -6.57
CA TYR A 220 -7.29 32.52 -7.49
C TYR A 220 -5.91 32.22 -6.89
N PRO A 221 -4.99 31.56 -7.60
CA PRO A 221 -3.64 31.34 -7.07
C PRO A 221 -2.95 32.70 -6.80
N SER A 222 -2.14 32.78 -5.75
CA SER A 222 -1.24 33.93 -5.54
C SER A 222 0.02 33.54 -4.79
N ALA A 223 1.13 33.47 -5.50
CA ALA A 223 2.46 33.30 -4.92
C ALA A 223 2.78 34.37 -3.85
N SER A 224 2.33 35.63 -4.05
CA SER A 224 2.49 36.72 -3.07
C SER A 224 1.79 36.47 -1.73
N GLY A 225 0.79 35.60 -1.66
CA GLY A 225 0.10 35.22 -0.42
C GLY A 225 0.88 34.22 0.46
N ASN A 226 2.10 33.88 0.06
CA ASN A 226 3.06 33.11 0.85
C ASN A 226 4.11 34.00 1.56
N SER A 227 4.19 35.30 1.24
CA SER A 227 5.08 36.26 1.92
C SER A 227 4.53 36.62 3.30
N VAL A 228 5.07 35.98 4.35
CA VAL A 228 4.76 36.27 5.76
C VAL A 228 5.39 37.61 6.18
N TYR A 229 4.65 38.40 6.95
CA TYR A 229 4.93 39.80 7.29
C TYR A 229 5.09 39.96 8.82
N HIS A 230 5.86 40.94 9.31
CA HIS A 230 6.22 41.07 10.74
C HIS A 230 6.70 39.73 11.36
N VAL A 231 7.58 39.02 10.67
CA VAL A 231 8.14 37.75 11.16
C VAL A 231 8.87 37.99 12.49
N ASP A 232 8.52 37.23 13.53
CA ASP A 232 9.17 37.25 14.84
C ASP A 232 9.63 35.86 15.32
N ARG A 233 9.15 34.79 14.69
CA ARG A 233 9.51 33.40 15.00
C ARG A 233 9.73 32.54 13.77
N ILE A 234 10.65 31.59 13.93
CA ILE A 234 10.76 30.37 13.12
C ILE A 234 10.67 29.19 14.07
N ILE A 235 9.86 28.18 13.74
CA ILE A 235 9.69 26.97 14.56
C ILE A 235 9.93 25.75 13.67
N ILE A 236 10.89 24.91 14.07
CA ILE A 236 11.19 23.63 13.43
C ILE A 236 10.46 22.54 14.24
N HIS A 237 9.58 21.82 13.57
CA HIS A 237 8.86 20.68 14.11
C HIS A 237 9.68 19.42 13.80
N SER A 238 10.34 18.86 14.81
CA SER A 238 11.27 17.73 14.67
C SER A 238 10.61 16.40 14.98
N GLU A 239 11.07 15.35 14.30
CA GLU A 239 10.68 13.97 14.63
C GLU A 239 11.50 13.39 15.81
N ILE A 240 12.46 14.15 16.36
CA ILE A 240 13.26 13.75 17.53
C ILE A 240 12.37 13.58 18.77
N ASP A 241 12.49 12.44 19.42
CA ASP A 241 11.78 12.08 20.66
C ASP A 241 12.19 13.00 21.85
N PRO A 242 11.26 13.45 22.70
CA PRO A 242 11.56 14.32 23.84
C PRO A 242 12.58 13.74 24.84
N ASP A 243 12.66 12.41 25.03
CA ASP A 243 13.58 11.78 25.97
C ASP A 243 15.03 11.70 25.42
N GLN A 244 15.22 11.78 24.09
CA GLN A 244 16.56 11.90 23.46
C GLN A 244 17.26 13.22 23.81
N GLY A 245 16.53 14.24 24.27
CA GLY A 245 17.10 15.51 24.75
C GLY A 245 17.83 15.42 26.11
N GLY A 246 17.75 14.30 26.82
CA GLY A 246 18.28 14.13 28.17
C GLY A 246 19.75 13.66 28.22
N SER A 247 20.67 14.54 28.62
CA SER A 247 22.06 14.14 28.91
C SER A 247 22.13 13.19 30.12
N SER A 248 22.37 11.90 29.85
CA SER A 248 22.22 10.81 30.80
C SER A 248 23.39 10.69 31.78
N SER A 249 23.25 11.27 32.97
CA SER A 249 24.17 11.02 34.09
C SER A 249 23.85 9.67 34.76
N GLY A 250 24.60 8.62 34.42
CA GLY A 250 24.35 7.25 34.89
C GLY A 250 24.34 7.10 36.43
N GLY A 251 23.42 6.28 36.93
CA GLY A 251 23.30 5.90 38.34
C GLY A 251 23.36 4.38 38.50
N ASP A 252 24.43 3.88 39.11
CA ASP A 252 24.63 2.46 39.40
C ASP A 252 23.66 1.95 40.48
N GLY A 253 23.01 0.81 40.23
CA GLY A 253 21.93 0.26 41.04
C GLY A 253 21.79 -1.25 40.86
N GLY A 254 22.56 -2.01 41.65
CA GLY A 254 22.64 -3.48 41.52
C GLY A 254 21.30 -4.19 41.67
N SER A 255 20.99 -5.06 40.70
CA SER A 255 19.76 -5.85 40.65
C SER A 255 19.75 -7.00 41.65
N SER A 256 18.56 -7.30 42.17
CA SER A 256 18.21 -8.68 42.52
C SER A 256 17.99 -9.43 41.21
N LYS A 257 18.53 -10.65 41.07
CA LYS A 257 18.19 -11.53 39.93
C LYS A 257 16.66 -11.61 39.75
N PRO A 258 16.14 -11.56 38.51
CA PRO A 258 14.75 -11.87 38.23
C PRO A 258 14.45 -13.35 38.51
N ARG A 259 13.18 -13.74 38.33
CA ARG A 259 12.67 -15.09 38.63
C ARG A 259 11.99 -15.78 37.43
N GLY A 260 12.06 -15.16 36.26
CA GLY A 260 11.54 -15.73 35.02
C GLY A 260 12.57 -16.65 34.35
N LEU A 261 12.32 -16.90 33.07
CA LEU A 261 13.09 -17.79 32.22
C LEU A 261 13.83 -16.95 31.17
N GLU A 262 15.10 -16.66 31.45
CA GLU A 262 16.02 -15.87 30.61
C GLU A 262 16.74 -16.78 29.60
N GLY A 263 16.87 -16.36 28.35
CA GLY A 263 17.46 -17.17 27.28
C GLY A 263 18.98 -17.21 27.23
N ALA A 264 19.51 -18.29 26.64
CA ALA A 264 20.93 -18.53 26.47
C ALA A 264 21.33 -18.81 25.01
N ALA A 265 22.64 -18.97 24.80
CA ALA A 265 23.19 -19.35 23.49
C ALA A 265 23.25 -20.87 23.34
N LEU A 266 22.55 -21.42 22.34
CA LEU A 266 22.69 -22.80 21.88
C LEU A 266 24.11 -23.04 21.38
N THR A 267 24.69 -24.18 21.75
CA THR A 267 26.12 -24.47 21.48
C THR A 267 26.30 -25.03 20.08
N ARG A 268 27.06 -24.36 19.21
CA ARG A 268 27.43 -24.91 17.90
C ARG A 268 28.31 -26.17 18.05
N THR A 269 27.76 -27.32 17.67
CA THR A 269 28.39 -28.65 17.79
C THR A 269 28.87 -29.20 16.46
N LEU A 270 28.04 -29.06 15.41
CA LEU A 270 28.27 -29.64 14.10
C LEU A 270 28.38 -28.54 13.04
N HIS A 271 29.35 -28.71 12.16
CA HIS A 271 29.51 -27.95 10.93
C HIS A 271 30.06 -28.90 9.86
N GLY A 272 29.62 -28.77 8.62
CA GLY A 272 30.12 -29.60 7.54
C GLY A 272 29.70 -29.11 6.16
N THR A 273 30.15 -29.85 5.13
CA THR A 273 29.76 -29.63 3.74
C THR A 273 29.66 -31.00 3.05
N VAL A 274 28.60 -31.23 2.28
CA VAL A 274 28.35 -32.48 1.55
C VAL A 274 27.80 -32.19 0.16
N ASN A 275 28.11 -33.05 -0.82
CA ASN A 275 27.41 -33.06 -2.10
C ASN A 275 26.16 -33.92 -1.96
N GLY A 276 25.04 -33.33 -1.57
CA GLY A 276 23.92 -34.06 -1.00
C GLY A 276 22.80 -33.20 -0.43
N SER A 277 22.07 -33.79 0.51
CA SER A 277 20.99 -33.16 1.26
C SER A 277 21.15 -33.38 2.77
N VAL A 278 20.47 -32.55 3.54
CA VAL A 278 20.23 -32.78 4.97
C VAL A 278 18.75 -33.11 5.15
N SER A 279 18.42 -33.89 6.17
CA SER A 279 17.05 -34.25 6.51
C SER A 279 16.86 -34.22 8.03
N LEU A 280 15.84 -33.50 8.47
CA LEU A 280 15.34 -33.54 9.84
C LEU A 280 14.11 -34.46 9.84
N ILE A 281 14.14 -35.53 10.64
CA ILE A 281 13.05 -36.50 10.73
C ILE A 281 12.57 -36.58 12.19
N GLN A 282 11.40 -36.01 12.46
CA GLN A 282 10.72 -36.08 13.75
C GLN A 282 10.26 -37.52 14.05
N THR A 283 10.30 -37.91 15.32
CA THR A 283 9.73 -39.18 15.78
C THR A 283 8.21 -39.12 15.87
N GLY A 284 7.50 -40.11 15.34
CA GLY A 284 6.06 -40.24 15.50
C GLY A 284 5.68 -40.87 16.85
N GLY A 285 4.94 -40.13 17.67
CA GLY A 285 4.38 -40.56 18.95
C GLY A 285 3.89 -39.37 19.78
N GLU A 286 2.99 -39.62 20.74
CA GLU A 286 2.57 -38.61 21.72
C GLU A 286 3.60 -38.49 22.84
N ALA A 287 3.68 -37.32 23.49
CA ALA A 287 4.52 -37.12 24.66
C ALA A 287 4.11 -38.04 25.82
N GLN A 288 5.10 -38.63 26.49
CA GLN A 288 4.93 -39.70 27.48
C GLN A 288 5.70 -39.38 28.77
N THR A 289 4.96 -39.26 29.88
CA THR A 289 5.54 -39.25 31.24
C THR A 289 5.72 -40.70 31.72
N ILE A 290 6.94 -41.05 32.11
CA ILE A 290 7.33 -42.41 32.54
C ILE A 290 7.94 -42.42 33.94
N ALA A 291 7.41 -43.28 34.80
CA ALA A 291 7.96 -43.51 36.14
C ALA A 291 9.20 -44.41 36.10
N ALA A 292 9.94 -44.44 37.21
CA ALA A 292 11.09 -45.32 37.42
C ALA A 292 10.80 -46.78 37.03
N GLY A 293 11.50 -47.28 36.00
CA GLY A 293 11.31 -48.63 35.46
C GLY A 293 10.43 -48.74 34.22
N GLU A 294 9.65 -47.71 33.87
CA GLU A 294 8.78 -47.69 32.69
C GLU A 294 9.52 -47.24 31.41
N THR A 295 8.91 -47.54 30.26
CA THR A 295 9.47 -47.29 28.92
C THR A 295 8.48 -46.49 28.09
N ALA A 296 8.93 -45.36 27.53
CA ALA A 296 8.22 -44.61 26.50
C ALA A 296 8.53 -45.21 25.12
N HIS A 297 7.54 -45.23 24.24
CA HIS A 297 7.66 -45.82 22.91
C HIS A 297 7.35 -44.78 21.83
N PHE A 298 8.30 -44.59 20.92
CA PHE A 298 8.20 -43.72 19.76
C PHE A 298 8.53 -44.50 18.48
N SER A 299 8.18 -43.93 17.32
CA SER A 299 8.53 -44.47 16.00
C SER A 299 9.40 -43.49 15.23
N LEU A 300 10.32 -43.99 14.41
CA LEU A 300 11.21 -43.16 13.58
C LEU A 300 11.23 -43.73 12.16
N ASN A 301 10.68 -42.97 11.20
CA ASN A 301 10.52 -43.42 9.82
C ASN A 301 11.66 -42.90 8.93
N THR A 302 12.65 -43.76 8.69
CA THR A 302 13.83 -43.51 7.84
C THR A 302 13.69 -44.14 6.45
N THR A 303 12.47 -44.47 6.00
CA THR A 303 12.22 -45.05 4.68
C THR A 303 12.68 -44.09 3.57
N GLY A 304 13.52 -44.57 2.64
CA GLY A 304 14.13 -43.74 1.59
C GLY A 304 15.37 -42.94 2.01
N LEU A 305 15.84 -43.06 3.26
CA LEU A 305 17.08 -42.43 3.75
C LEU A 305 18.32 -43.22 3.31
N GLU A 306 18.57 -43.27 2.00
CA GLU A 306 19.76 -43.90 1.42
C GLU A 306 21.04 -43.06 1.66
N ASN A 307 22.23 -43.69 1.55
CA ASN A 307 23.54 -43.02 1.49
C ASN A 307 23.85 -42.01 2.62
N VAL A 308 23.41 -42.31 3.85
CA VAL A 308 23.74 -41.52 5.06
C VAL A 308 25.26 -41.49 5.29
N GLU A 309 25.83 -40.29 5.36
CA GLU A 309 27.24 -40.06 5.67
C GLU A 309 27.46 -39.81 7.17
N SER A 310 26.55 -39.07 7.81
CA SER A 310 26.48 -38.90 9.26
C SER A 310 25.05 -38.69 9.72
N ALA A 311 24.73 -39.03 10.97
CA ALA A 311 23.45 -38.72 11.57
C ALA A 311 23.54 -38.66 13.11
N CYS A 312 22.78 -37.73 13.71
CA CYS A 312 22.60 -37.59 15.15
C CYS A 312 21.10 -37.69 15.47
N LEU A 313 20.76 -38.50 16.47
CA LEU A 313 19.41 -38.54 17.02
C LEU A 313 19.37 -37.72 18.31
N TYR A 314 18.48 -36.74 18.36
CA TYR A 314 18.22 -35.91 19.54
C TYR A 314 16.93 -36.37 20.20
N LEU A 315 16.96 -36.62 21.51
CA LEU A 315 15.76 -36.86 22.33
C LEU A 315 15.48 -35.65 23.22
N PHE A 316 14.20 -35.30 23.36
CA PHE A 316 13.75 -34.13 24.12
C PHE A 316 12.89 -34.56 25.31
N GLY A 317 13.27 -34.10 26.50
CA GLY A 317 12.52 -34.31 27.74
C GLY A 317 12.41 -33.06 28.60
N THR A 318 11.53 -33.17 29.60
CA THR A 318 11.14 -32.11 30.53
C THR A 318 10.74 -32.73 31.87
N ASN A 319 10.79 -31.95 32.95
CA ASN A 319 10.33 -32.36 34.28
C ASN A 319 10.95 -33.68 34.78
N ASN A 320 12.28 -33.82 34.69
CA ASN A 320 12.98 -34.99 35.21
C ASN A 320 13.27 -34.83 36.71
N THR A 321 12.76 -35.75 37.52
CA THR A 321 12.95 -35.76 38.99
C THR A 321 14.07 -36.69 39.45
N ALA A 322 14.84 -37.26 38.51
CA ALA A 322 16.10 -37.92 38.83
C ALA A 322 17.18 -36.86 39.14
N LYS A 323 17.84 -37.03 40.29
CA LYS A 323 18.95 -36.15 40.69
C LYS A 323 20.11 -36.28 39.72
N ASP A 324 20.58 -35.15 39.21
CA ASP A 324 21.64 -35.10 38.21
C ASP A 324 22.89 -35.89 38.64
N ASP A 325 23.30 -36.84 37.79
CA ASP A 325 24.63 -37.42 37.81
C ASP A 325 25.33 -37.12 36.48
N ALA A 326 26.63 -36.84 36.53
CA ALA A 326 27.41 -36.36 35.39
C ALA A 326 27.69 -37.43 34.30
N LYS A 327 26.78 -38.39 34.13
CA LYS A 327 26.76 -39.39 33.05
C LYS A 327 25.37 -39.60 32.44
N ARG A 328 24.30 -39.26 33.18
CA ARG A 328 22.91 -39.56 32.83
C ARG A 328 22.66 -41.06 32.60
N GLU A 329 23.12 -41.88 33.55
CA GLU A 329 22.79 -43.32 33.62
C GLU A 329 21.31 -43.55 34.05
N ASP A 330 20.53 -42.48 34.29
CA ASP A 330 19.11 -42.46 34.62
C ASP A 330 18.19 -42.86 33.46
N ILE A 331 18.65 -42.82 32.20
CA ILE A 331 17.90 -43.29 31.04
C ILE A 331 18.65 -44.36 30.22
N SER A 332 17.92 -45.16 29.44
CA SER A 332 18.51 -46.01 28.41
C SER A 332 17.66 -46.05 27.14
N THR A 333 18.30 -45.78 26.00
CA THR A 333 17.64 -45.64 24.70
C THR A 333 17.98 -46.81 23.78
N LEU A 334 16.97 -47.38 23.14
CA LEU A 334 17.05 -48.52 22.23
C LEU A 334 16.44 -48.17 20.88
N LEU A 335 17.23 -48.24 19.80
CA LEU A 335 16.74 -48.15 18.42
C LEU A 335 16.57 -49.58 17.89
N ASN A 336 15.31 -50.03 17.75
CA ASN A 336 14.83 -51.40 17.52
C ASN A 336 15.30 -52.44 18.55
N SER A 337 16.61 -52.70 18.61
CA SER A 337 17.26 -53.62 19.56
C SER A 337 18.73 -53.27 19.77
N GLN A 338 19.22 -52.17 19.19
CA GLN A 338 20.54 -51.61 19.43
C GLN A 338 20.44 -50.58 20.54
N GLN A 339 21.12 -50.82 21.66
CA GLN A 339 21.27 -49.82 22.71
C GLN A 339 22.17 -48.69 22.19
N LEU A 340 21.71 -47.45 22.30
CA LEU A 340 22.48 -46.27 21.91
C LEU A 340 23.39 -45.82 23.07
N GLY A 341 24.56 -45.29 22.74
CA GLY A 341 25.46 -44.63 23.69
C GLY A 341 25.25 -43.13 23.63
N LEU A 342 24.97 -42.52 24.80
CA LEU A 342 24.88 -41.06 24.92
C LEU A 342 26.20 -40.42 24.45
N SER A 343 26.10 -39.39 23.61
CA SER A 343 27.25 -38.75 22.97
C SER A 343 27.50 -37.37 23.55
N GLU A 344 26.47 -36.52 23.61
CA GLU A 344 26.47 -35.24 24.32
C GLU A 344 25.13 -35.03 25.05
N TYR A 345 25.10 -34.10 25.99
CA TYR A 345 23.95 -33.85 26.86
C TYR A 345 23.81 -32.37 27.23
N TYR A 346 22.58 -31.86 27.17
CA TYR A 346 22.24 -30.46 27.48
C TYR A 346 21.07 -30.40 28.46
N ALA A 347 21.14 -29.46 29.39
CA ALA A 347 20.10 -29.21 30.38
C ALA A 347 20.00 -27.72 30.70
N ASP A 348 18.78 -27.25 30.90
CA ASP A 348 18.50 -25.99 31.57
C ASP A 348 17.79 -26.24 32.92
N LEU A 349 18.04 -25.37 33.90
CA LEU A 349 17.59 -25.49 35.28
C LEU A 349 16.37 -24.62 35.52
N GLY A 350 15.35 -25.17 36.18
CA GLY A 350 14.15 -24.38 36.52
C GLY A 350 14.47 -23.21 37.47
N PRO A 351 13.56 -22.24 37.65
CA PRO A 351 13.83 -21.01 38.40
C PRO A 351 14.26 -21.18 39.88
N ASP A 352 13.97 -22.33 40.49
CA ASP A 352 14.43 -22.69 41.85
C ASP A 352 15.85 -23.30 41.88
N GLY A 353 16.40 -23.74 40.73
CA GLY A 353 17.80 -24.13 40.52
C GLY A 353 18.24 -25.51 41.04
N ASP A 354 17.34 -26.29 41.63
CA ASP A 354 17.65 -27.61 42.23
C ASP A 354 17.47 -28.81 41.26
N ASP A 355 16.54 -28.73 40.30
CA ASP A 355 16.22 -29.79 39.33
C ASP A 355 16.10 -29.20 37.89
N PRO A 356 16.42 -29.99 36.84
CA PRO A 356 16.39 -29.54 35.44
C PRO A 356 14.96 -29.39 34.90
N ALA A 357 14.69 -28.25 34.27
CA ALA A 357 13.41 -27.99 33.61
C ALA A 357 13.34 -28.72 32.27
N VAL A 358 14.37 -28.55 31.44
CA VAL A 358 14.42 -28.94 30.03
C VAL A 358 15.70 -29.72 29.76
N GLU A 359 15.61 -30.87 29.10
CA GLU A 359 16.73 -31.81 28.90
C GLU A 359 16.80 -32.35 27.46
N THR A 360 17.98 -32.31 26.83
CA THR A 360 18.22 -32.80 25.46
C THR A 360 19.39 -33.80 25.45
N TRP A 361 19.15 -35.01 24.94
CA TRP A 361 20.17 -36.07 24.81
C TRP A 361 20.54 -36.31 23.34
N CYS A 362 21.84 -36.25 23.02
CA CYS A 362 22.37 -36.46 21.67
C CYS A 362 23.00 -37.85 21.51
N TYR A 363 22.65 -38.57 20.44
CA TYR A 363 23.18 -39.89 20.08
C TYR A 363 23.75 -39.88 18.66
N ASP A 364 25.08 -39.93 18.55
CA ASP A 364 25.83 -40.01 17.28
C ASP A 364 25.69 -41.42 16.66
N LEU A 365 24.90 -41.51 15.58
CA LEU A 365 24.60 -42.75 14.84
C LEU A 365 25.54 -42.97 13.65
N LYS A 366 26.22 -41.91 13.15
CA LYS A 366 27.07 -41.94 11.95
C LYS A 366 26.29 -42.45 10.74
N ALA A 367 26.97 -43.07 9.79
CA ALA A 367 26.40 -43.83 8.68
C ALA A 367 25.67 -45.14 9.08
N SER A 368 25.21 -45.30 10.33
CA SER A 368 24.67 -46.57 10.86
C SER A 368 23.14 -46.58 11.01
N VAL A 369 22.43 -45.62 10.40
CA VAL A 369 20.97 -45.54 10.44
C VAL A 369 20.35 -46.68 9.60
N PRO A 370 19.52 -47.57 10.17
CA PRO A 370 18.78 -48.55 9.39
C PRO A 370 17.64 -47.89 8.62
N GLU A 371 17.33 -48.39 7.42
CA GLU A 371 16.18 -47.92 6.63
C GLU A 371 14.86 -48.56 7.11
N GLY A 372 13.77 -47.79 7.10
CA GLY A 372 12.39 -48.26 7.35
C GLY A 372 11.69 -47.56 8.52
N ASN A 373 10.65 -48.17 9.07
CA ASN A 373 10.04 -47.67 10.31
C ASN A 373 10.65 -48.39 11.52
N LEU A 374 11.33 -47.63 12.39
CA LEU A 374 12.12 -48.12 13.52
C LEU A 374 11.36 -47.86 14.83
N SER A 375 11.43 -48.79 15.80
CA SER A 375 11.00 -48.53 17.19
C SER A 375 12.09 -47.75 17.91
N LEU A 376 11.71 -46.72 18.67
CA LEU A 376 12.59 -45.97 19.55
C LEU A 376 12.04 -46.07 20.97
N ASP A 377 12.64 -46.97 21.75
CA ASP A 377 12.19 -47.31 23.10
C ASP A 377 13.12 -46.62 24.12
N VAL A 378 12.57 -45.75 24.96
CA VAL A 378 13.34 -44.96 25.95
C VAL A 378 12.87 -45.31 27.35
N LYS A 379 13.77 -45.89 28.16
CA LYS A 379 13.43 -46.39 29.49
C LYS A 379 14.02 -45.53 30.61
N ASN A 380 13.20 -45.19 31.58
CA ASN A 380 13.62 -44.61 32.86
C ASN A 380 14.25 -45.71 33.74
N ASN A 381 15.51 -45.51 34.13
CA ASN A 381 16.31 -46.36 35.02
C ASN A 381 16.64 -45.68 36.35
N GLY A 382 16.07 -44.49 36.61
CA GLY A 382 16.28 -43.75 37.85
C GLY A 382 15.78 -44.48 39.10
N PRO A 383 16.10 -43.95 40.29
CA PRO A 383 15.63 -44.49 41.57
C PRO A 383 14.10 -44.63 41.67
N GLU A 384 13.62 -45.49 42.56
CA GLU A 384 12.19 -45.52 42.90
C GLU A 384 11.70 -44.11 43.28
N GLU A 385 10.47 -43.78 42.86
CA GLU A 385 9.82 -42.46 42.97
C GLU A 385 10.26 -41.36 41.95
N THR A 386 11.18 -41.63 41.00
CA THR A 386 11.42 -40.66 39.88
C THR A 386 10.40 -40.74 38.74
N SER A 387 10.30 -39.64 38.00
CA SER A 387 9.51 -39.46 36.78
C SER A 387 10.27 -38.58 35.77
N LEU A 388 10.05 -38.82 34.49
CA LEU A 388 10.56 -38.03 33.37
C LEU A 388 9.45 -37.91 32.31
N THR A 389 9.30 -36.76 31.65
CA THR A 389 8.43 -36.63 30.47
C THR A 389 9.28 -36.50 29.21
N LEU A 390 8.94 -37.27 28.18
CA LEU A 390 9.62 -37.27 26.88
C LEU A 390 8.65 -36.89 25.77
N TYR A 391 9.05 -35.95 24.91
CA TYR A 391 8.30 -35.55 23.71
C TYR A 391 8.56 -36.46 22.50
N GLY A 392 9.63 -37.28 22.57
CA GLY A 392 10.21 -37.97 21.43
C GLY A 392 11.52 -37.30 21.03
N GLY A 393 11.75 -37.10 19.74
CA GLY A 393 12.99 -36.52 19.23
C GLY A 393 13.00 -36.17 17.74
N VAL A 394 14.16 -35.74 17.26
CA VAL A 394 14.46 -35.47 15.85
C VAL A 394 15.77 -36.16 15.47
N LEU A 395 15.76 -36.90 14.36
CA LEU A 395 16.96 -37.37 13.67
C LEU A 395 17.43 -36.30 12.70
N PHE A 396 18.63 -35.74 12.91
CA PHE A 396 19.36 -34.98 11.89
C PHE A 396 20.23 -35.96 11.09
N ALA A 397 20.04 -36.02 9.77
CA ALA A 397 20.79 -36.90 8.88
C ALA A 397 21.41 -36.12 7.71
N VAL A 398 22.67 -36.45 7.39
CA VAL A 398 23.43 -35.92 6.27
C VAL A 398 23.50 -37.03 5.21
N VAL A 399 22.89 -36.81 4.06
CA VAL A 399 22.72 -37.79 2.97
C VAL A 399 23.52 -37.34 1.75
N ARG A 400 24.27 -38.25 1.14
CA ARG A 400 25.02 -37.96 -0.10
C ARG A 400 24.24 -38.37 -1.35
N ASP A 401 24.16 -37.46 -2.33
CA ASP A 401 23.56 -37.74 -3.63
C ASP A 401 24.35 -37.20 -4.85
N ASP A 402 25.44 -36.46 -4.60
CA ASP A 402 26.30 -35.83 -5.60
C ASP A 402 25.59 -34.80 -6.53
N ARG A 403 24.42 -34.26 -6.17
CA ARG A 403 23.61 -33.31 -7.00
C ARG A 403 23.68 -31.83 -6.59
N THR A 404 23.98 -31.50 -5.34
CA THR A 404 24.04 -30.10 -4.86
C THR A 404 25.08 -30.00 -3.75
N SER A 405 25.94 -28.97 -3.78
CA SER A 405 26.91 -28.72 -2.71
C SER A 405 26.21 -27.96 -1.59
N ILE A 406 26.05 -28.56 -0.41
CA ILE A 406 25.44 -27.90 0.75
C ILE A 406 26.46 -27.76 1.87
N SER A 407 26.50 -26.60 2.53
CA SER A 407 27.12 -26.41 3.84
C SER A 407 26.02 -26.39 4.90
N TYR A 408 26.31 -26.93 6.08
CA TYR A 408 25.35 -26.99 7.18
C TYR A 408 26.02 -26.71 8.53
N TRP A 409 25.24 -26.18 9.46
CA TRP A 409 25.60 -25.89 10.84
C TRP A 409 24.47 -26.39 11.75
N VAL A 410 24.81 -26.96 12.91
CA VAL A 410 23.85 -27.28 13.98
C VAL A 410 24.37 -26.69 15.29
N ALA A 411 23.50 -25.96 15.98
CA ALA A 411 23.63 -25.63 17.38
C ALA A 411 22.66 -26.47 18.20
N GLU A 412 23.17 -27.07 19.27
CA GLU A 412 22.46 -27.98 20.17
C GLU A 412 22.30 -27.34 21.55
N GLY A 413 21.18 -27.65 22.21
CA GLY A 413 20.98 -27.24 23.58
C GLY A 413 19.70 -27.76 24.22
N ALA A 414 19.44 -27.21 25.39
CA ALA A 414 18.18 -27.22 26.11
C ALA A 414 18.15 -25.86 26.80
N ASP A 415 17.13 -25.06 26.55
CA ASP A 415 17.00 -23.69 27.03
C ASP A 415 15.50 -23.38 27.19
N ALA A 416 15.06 -22.94 28.36
CA ALA A 416 13.67 -22.59 28.60
C ALA A 416 13.51 -21.07 28.62
N ILE A 417 12.63 -20.53 27.78
CA ILE A 417 12.34 -19.08 27.74
C ILE A 417 10.85 -18.80 27.82
N GLU A 418 10.50 -17.70 28.49
CA GLU A 418 9.14 -17.15 28.54
C GLU A 418 9.20 -15.67 28.91
N ALA A 419 8.64 -14.80 28.05
CA ALA A 419 8.46 -13.39 28.36
C ALA A 419 7.33 -13.25 29.38
N ASP A 420 7.68 -13.04 30.65
CA ASP A 420 6.76 -12.78 31.76
C ASP A 420 7.09 -11.42 32.41
N PRO A 421 6.41 -10.33 31.99
CA PRO A 421 6.55 -9.00 32.59
C PRO A 421 6.24 -8.95 34.10
N SER A 422 5.56 -9.96 34.66
CA SER A 422 5.31 -10.08 36.10
C SER A 422 6.45 -10.78 36.86
N ALA A 423 7.23 -11.62 36.18
CA ALA A 423 8.49 -12.18 36.68
C ALA A 423 9.69 -11.24 36.49
N GLY A 424 9.54 -10.24 35.59
CA GLY A 424 10.55 -9.25 35.25
C GLY A 424 11.48 -9.67 34.12
N VAL A 425 10.97 -10.47 33.18
CA VAL A 425 11.66 -10.85 31.94
C VAL A 425 10.85 -10.30 30.76
N ASP A 426 11.50 -9.52 29.91
CA ASP A 426 10.98 -8.99 28.66
C ASP A 426 11.45 -9.83 27.46
N GLU A 427 11.15 -9.40 26.24
CA GLU A 427 11.48 -10.12 25.00
C GLU A 427 13.00 -10.25 24.76
N GLU A 428 13.78 -9.20 25.10
CA GLU A 428 15.25 -9.26 25.04
C GLU A 428 15.80 -10.29 26.05
N GLY A 429 15.22 -10.34 27.26
CA GLY A 429 15.54 -11.38 28.24
C GLY A 429 15.08 -12.78 27.83
N ALA A 430 13.94 -12.92 27.16
CA ALA A 430 13.35 -14.19 26.74
C ALA A 430 13.67 -14.53 25.28
N THR A 431 14.97 -14.52 24.93
CA THR A 431 15.49 -14.83 23.59
C THR A 431 16.67 -15.81 23.65
N SER A 432 16.51 -17.00 23.06
CA SER A 432 17.61 -17.95 22.83
C SER A 432 18.33 -17.60 21.51
N THR A 433 19.64 -17.84 21.43
CA THR A 433 20.45 -17.49 20.23
C THR A 433 21.34 -18.63 19.74
N ALA A 434 21.70 -18.61 18.45
CA ALA A 434 22.63 -19.57 17.84
C ALA A 434 23.55 -18.89 16.83
N GLU A 435 24.87 -18.96 17.06
CA GLU A 435 25.90 -18.35 16.19
C GLU A 435 26.49 -19.34 15.17
N PHE A 436 26.52 -18.92 13.91
CA PHE A 436 27.11 -19.57 12.75
C PHE A 436 28.19 -18.64 12.14
N PRO A 437 29.34 -18.44 12.82
CA PRO A 437 30.32 -17.41 12.48
C PRO A 437 31.18 -17.71 11.24
N ASP A 438 31.14 -18.94 10.73
CA ASP A 438 32.00 -19.41 9.64
C ASP A 438 31.65 -18.75 8.28
N GLU A 439 32.61 -18.72 7.34
CA GLU A 439 32.38 -18.17 6.00
C GLU A 439 31.46 -19.08 5.15
N VAL A 440 30.55 -18.45 4.42
CA VAL A 440 29.59 -19.11 3.53
C VAL A 440 30.12 -19.14 2.10
N MET A 441 30.19 -20.34 1.50
CA MET A 441 30.52 -20.51 0.08
C MET A 441 29.45 -19.85 -0.80
N ARG A 442 29.85 -19.00 -1.75
CA ARG A 442 28.97 -18.27 -2.69
C ARG A 442 29.28 -18.55 -4.17
N ASP A 443 29.91 -19.68 -4.45
CA ASP A 443 30.21 -20.11 -5.81
C ASP A 443 28.95 -20.71 -6.46
N GLY A 444 28.20 -19.89 -7.20
CA GLY A 444 27.00 -20.29 -7.94
C GLY A 444 25.71 -19.71 -7.37
N GLU A 445 24.60 -20.41 -7.61
CA GLU A 445 23.27 -20.04 -7.12
C GLU A 445 23.05 -20.55 -5.68
N ILE A 446 22.52 -19.68 -4.81
CA ILE A 446 22.33 -19.96 -3.37
C ILE A 446 20.85 -20.21 -3.04
N ASP A 447 20.57 -21.19 -2.19
CA ASP A 447 19.31 -21.42 -1.44
C ASP A 447 19.71 -21.64 0.02
N ALA A 448 19.25 -20.83 0.97
CA ALA A 448 19.60 -20.92 2.38
C ALA A 448 18.37 -20.91 3.28
N ARG A 449 18.40 -21.76 4.32
CA ARG A 449 17.27 -21.98 5.23
C ARG A 449 17.72 -22.19 6.66
N VAL A 450 16.88 -21.78 7.60
CA VAL A 450 17.03 -22.11 9.01
C VAL A 450 15.90 -23.00 9.49
N PHE A 451 16.22 -23.87 10.44
CA PHE A 451 15.25 -24.68 11.16
C PHE A 451 15.44 -24.48 12.66
N SER A 452 14.36 -24.15 13.37
CA SER A 452 14.32 -24.14 14.83
C SER A 452 13.48 -25.32 15.32
N VAL A 453 14.04 -26.12 16.22
CA VAL A 453 13.35 -27.28 16.83
C VAL A 453 13.10 -26.97 18.30
N VAL A 454 11.83 -26.98 18.69
CA VAL A 454 11.34 -26.48 19.97
C VAL A 454 10.25 -27.43 20.50
N THR A 455 10.10 -27.54 21.82
CA THR A 455 8.94 -28.20 22.45
C THR A 455 8.16 -27.19 23.31
N GLY A 456 6.86 -27.42 23.49
CA GLY A 456 5.99 -26.51 24.27
C GLY A 456 5.37 -25.33 23.50
N ALA A 457 6.02 -24.88 22.43
CA ALA A 457 5.59 -23.73 21.61
C ALA A 457 4.16 -23.89 21.09
N SER A 458 3.31 -22.91 21.39
CA SER A 458 1.87 -22.90 21.08
C SER A 458 1.46 -21.93 19.97
N GLY A 459 2.35 -21.02 19.54
CA GLY A 459 2.31 -20.29 18.27
C GLY A 459 0.95 -19.70 17.85
N ASN A 460 0.47 -18.69 18.56
CA ASN A 460 -0.80 -18.03 18.24
C ASN A 460 -0.88 -16.58 18.77
N ASP A 461 -1.95 -15.88 18.42
CA ASP A 461 -2.24 -14.48 18.77
C ASP A 461 -2.27 -14.18 20.29
N THR A 462 -2.33 -15.21 21.14
CA THR A 462 -2.24 -15.08 22.61
C THR A 462 -0.87 -15.53 23.15
N TYR A 463 -0.32 -16.60 22.59
CA TYR A 463 0.99 -17.16 22.96
C TYR A 463 1.92 -17.02 21.76
N THR A 464 2.54 -15.85 21.65
CA THR A 464 3.33 -15.46 20.47
C THR A 464 4.80 -15.83 20.61
N ASN A 465 5.36 -16.40 19.54
CA ASN A 465 6.79 -16.59 19.36
C ASN A 465 7.30 -15.93 18.08
N CYS A 466 8.59 -15.62 18.06
CA CYS A 466 9.29 -15.03 16.93
C CYS A 466 10.56 -15.82 16.61
N LEU A 467 10.85 -15.96 15.32
CA LEU A 467 12.12 -16.43 14.80
C LEU A 467 12.80 -15.28 14.06
N THR A 468 14.04 -14.94 14.39
CA THR A 468 14.76 -13.84 13.74
C THR A 468 16.10 -14.31 13.19
N PHE A 469 16.38 -14.06 11.91
CA PHE A 469 17.68 -14.36 11.29
C PHE A 469 18.25 -13.10 10.65
N HIS A 470 19.14 -12.45 11.40
CA HIS A 470 19.58 -11.06 11.19
C HIS A 470 18.45 -10.06 11.13
N ASP A 471 17.90 -9.90 9.93
CA ASP A 471 16.98 -8.84 9.56
C ASP A 471 15.70 -9.40 8.89
N GLY A 472 15.61 -10.73 8.80
CA GLY A 472 14.38 -11.46 8.49
C GLY A 472 13.72 -11.92 9.78
N GLU A 473 12.40 -11.82 9.84
CA GLU A 473 11.60 -12.07 11.04
C GLU A 473 10.36 -12.91 10.68
N TRP A 474 10.04 -13.93 11.46
CA TRP A 474 8.89 -14.80 11.22
C TRP A 474 8.14 -15.10 12.52
N MET A 475 6.91 -14.59 12.62
CA MET A 475 6.04 -14.77 13.78
C MET A 475 5.33 -16.13 13.72
N ASN A 476 5.21 -16.79 14.88
CA ASN A 476 4.42 -18.01 15.08
C ASN A 476 4.73 -19.18 14.12
N LEU A 477 5.99 -19.32 13.66
CA LEU A 477 6.44 -20.53 12.94
C LEU A 477 6.50 -21.79 13.84
N LEU A 478 6.37 -21.63 15.15
CA LEU A 478 6.44 -22.73 16.12
C LEU A 478 5.04 -22.96 16.73
N ASP A 479 4.22 -23.77 16.06
CA ASP A 479 2.77 -23.93 16.32
C ASP A 479 2.37 -25.31 16.88
N GLY A 480 3.34 -26.17 17.23
CA GLY A 480 3.09 -27.59 17.54
C GLY A 480 2.20 -27.85 18.77
N GLY A 481 2.10 -26.88 19.67
CA GLY A 481 1.36 -26.90 20.92
C GLY A 481 2.17 -27.38 22.13
N GLU A 482 1.69 -27.03 23.33
CA GLU A 482 2.23 -27.34 24.67
C GLU A 482 2.91 -28.72 24.86
N LYS A 483 2.51 -29.74 24.07
CA LYS A 483 2.84 -31.16 24.28
C LYS A 483 3.45 -31.84 23.06
N ALA A 484 3.87 -31.08 22.05
CA ALA A 484 4.52 -31.62 20.85
C ALA A 484 5.92 -31.04 20.65
N ILE A 485 6.62 -31.60 19.65
CA ILE A 485 7.79 -31.02 19.01
C ILE A 485 7.27 -30.18 17.85
N SER A 486 7.67 -28.91 17.78
CA SER A 486 7.50 -28.06 16.60
C SER A 486 8.84 -27.87 15.88
N ILE A 487 8.77 -27.72 14.55
CA ILE A 487 9.93 -27.51 13.68
C ILE A 487 9.57 -26.37 12.74
N GLY A 488 9.98 -25.15 13.09
CA GLY A 488 9.80 -23.96 12.24
C GLY A 488 10.90 -23.93 11.17
N GLU A 489 10.52 -23.84 9.89
CA GLU A 489 11.42 -23.64 8.75
C GLU A 489 11.25 -22.21 8.19
N ALA A 490 12.36 -21.50 7.97
CA ALA A 490 12.36 -20.19 7.31
C ALA A 490 13.38 -20.14 6.15
N GLU A 491 12.99 -19.47 5.08
CA GLU A 491 13.83 -19.12 3.92
C GLU A 491 14.68 -17.89 4.28
N VAL A 492 16.00 -17.97 4.13
CA VAL A 492 16.93 -16.92 4.61
C VAL A 492 17.99 -16.47 3.60
N THR A 493 17.93 -16.90 2.34
CA THR A 493 18.89 -16.52 1.28
C THR A 493 19.07 -15.02 1.19
N SER A 494 17.95 -14.29 1.28
CA SER A 494 17.84 -12.83 1.24
C SER A 494 18.54 -12.11 2.42
N TYR A 495 18.64 -12.78 3.56
CA TYR A 495 19.18 -12.24 4.82
C TYR A 495 20.58 -12.79 5.14
N LEU A 496 21.04 -13.79 4.38
CA LEU A 496 22.29 -14.50 4.59
C LEU A 496 23.49 -13.56 4.46
N ARG A 497 24.30 -13.45 5.53
CA ARG A 497 25.55 -12.68 5.53
C ARG A 497 26.73 -13.56 5.07
N PRO A 498 27.84 -13.00 4.55
CA PRO A 498 28.98 -13.78 4.07
C PRO A 498 29.68 -14.62 5.15
N SER A 499 29.59 -14.17 6.40
CA SER A 499 30.02 -14.86 7.63
C SER A 499 29.32 -14.20 8.82
N GLY A 500 29.52 -14.69 10.04
CA GLY A 500 28.90 -14.09 11.23
C GLY A 500 27.38 -14.22 11.23
N ASN A 501 26.84 -15.38 10.83
CA ASN A 501 25.39 -15.60 10.75
C ASN A 501 24.80 -15.93 12.13
N THR A 502 23.59 -15.44 12.45
CA THR A 502 22.97 -15.66 13.76
C THR A 502 21.46 -15.87 13.63
N LEU A 503 20.95 -16.88 14.34
CA LEU A 503 19.52 -17.12 14.55
C LEU A 503 19.15 -16.76 15.99
N ALA A 504 17.98 -16.16 16.18
CA ALA A 504 17.33 -15.93 17.47
C ALA A 504 15.95 -16.60 17.49
N VAL A 505 15.53 -17.05 18.67
CA VAL A 505 14.21 -17.64 18.93
C VAL A 505 13.66 -17.01 20.20
N SER A 506 12.53 -16.31 20.10
CA SER A 506 12.07 -15.37 21.12
C SER A 506 10.62 -15.62 21.54
N SER A 507 10.35 -15.45 22.84
CA SER A 507 9.00 -15.40 23.40
C SER A 507 8.54 -13.94 23.42
N VAL A 508 7.37 -13.64 22.83
CA VAL A 508 6.91 -12.26 22.57
C VAL A 508 5.68 -11.94 23.41
N SER A 509 5.65 -10.77 24.05
CA SER A 509 4.64 -10.39 25.07
C SER A 509 3.96 -9.06 24.72
N TYR A 510 2.64 -9.08 24.53
CA TYR A 510 1.81 -7.89 24.25
C TYR A 510 0.87 -7.54 25.42
N ASP A 511 1.43 -7.13 26.56
CA ASP A 511 0.79 -6.89 27.89
C ASP A 511 0.48 -8.15 28.75
N GLU A 512 0.49 -9.37 28.20
CA GLU A 512 0.39 -10.64 28.93
C GLU A 512 1.62 -11.56 28.67
N ARG A 513 1.66 -12.77 29.23
CA ARG A 513 2.78 -13.72 29.06
C ARG A 513 2.89 -14.19 27.61
N GLY A 514 4.11 -14.24 27.08
CA GLY A 514 4.41 -14.80 25.76
C GLY A 514 4.32 -16.32 25.70
N ASP A 515 4.72 -16.90 24.57
CA ASP A 515 4.75 -18.37 24.40
C ASP A 515 5.84 -19.02 25.27
N TYR A 516 5.60 -20.26 25.72
CA TYR A 516 6.56 -21.03 26.51
C TYR A 516 7.39 -21.93 25.58
N LEU A 517 8.68 -21.62 25.44
CA LEU A 517 9.55 -22.26 24.45
C LEU A 517 10.66 -23.06 25.15
N GLU A 518 10.64 -24.38 24.99
CA GLU A 518 11.76 -25.25 25.30
C GLU A 518 12.64 -25.40 24.04
N ASN A 519 13.59 -24.50 23.84
CA ASN A 519 14.42 -24.44 22.63
C ASN A 519 15.48 -25.55 22.63
N ARG A 520 15.56 -26.32 21.52
CA ARG A 520 16.35 -27.57 21.45
C ARG A 520 17.48 -27.54 20.43
N LEU A 521 17.17 -27.19 19.19
CA LEU A 521 18.14 -27.18 18.08
C LEU A 521 17.93 -25.95 17.20
N ALA A 522 19.03 -25.39 16.71
CA ALA A 522 19.03 -24.40 15.63
C ALA A 522 19.93 -24.91 14.49
N VAL A 523 19.39 -25.03 13.29
CA VAL A 523 20.10 -25.52 12.10
C VAL A 523 20.13 -24.41 11.06
N LEU A 524 21.30 -24.17 10.46
CA LEU A 524 21.43 -23.40 9.22
C LEU A 524 21.88 -24.36 8.10
N ILE A 525 21.24 -24.27 6.94
CA ILE A 525 21.60 -25.00 5.73
C ILE A 525 21.79 -23.96 4.61
N VAL A 526 22.89 -24.05 3.87
CA VAL A 526 23.14 -23.24 2.67
C VAL A 526 23.51 -24.16 1.53
N GLY A 527 22.65 -24.24 0.52
CA GLY A 527 22.92 -24.90 -0.74
C GLY A 527 23.56 -23.98 -1.77
N THR A 528 24.44 -24.56 -2.58
CA THR A 528 25.11 -23.98 -3.74
C THR A 528 24.89 -24.89 -4.94
N ARG A 529 24.34 -24.33 -6.03
CA ARG A 529 24.16 -25.02 -7.31
C ARG A 529 25.02 -24.35 -8.38
N ASP A 530 25.65 -25.16 -9.23
CA ASP A 530 26.20 -24.66 -10.49
C ASP A 530 25.08 -23.95 -11.26
N ALA A 531 25.31 -22.69 -11.64
CA ALA A 531 24.34 -21.94 -12.45
C ALA A 531 24.12 -22.69 -13.77
N GLU A 532 22.85 -22.89 -14.17
CA GLU A 532 22.56 -23.54 -15.46
C GLU A 532 23.25 -22.76 -16.60
N PRO A 533 23.88 -23.47 -17.55
CA PRO A 533 24.60 -22.81 -18.63
C PRO A 533 23.61 -22.01 -19.48
N THR A 534 23.70 -20.68 -19.37
CA THR A 534 22.80 -19.73 -20.06
C THR A 534 22.67 -20.14 -21.52
N PRO A 535 21.45 -20.46 -22.01
CA PRO A 535 21.29 -20.93 -23.38
C PRO A 535 21.78 -19.85 -24.35
N GLU A 536 22.71 -20.21 -25.24
CA GLU A 536 23.18 -19.28 -26.27
C GLU A 536 21.98 -18.71 -27.03
N PRO A 537 21.95 -17.40 -27.34
CA PRO A 537 20.80 -16.74 -27.94
C PRO A 537 20.49 -17.37 -29.30
N THR A 538 19.54 -18.32 -29.27
CA THR A 538 19.26 -19.20 -30.40
C THR A 538 18.59 -18.37 -31.49
N THR A 539 19.35 -18.13 -32.56
CA THR A 539 18.93 -17.26 -33.66
C THR A 539 17.63 -17.81 -34.25
N MET A 540 16.53 -17.05 -34.18
CA MET A 540 15.20 -17.53 -34.52
C MET A 540 15.17 -18.21 -35.90
N GLN A 541 15.03 -19.55 -35.90
CA GLN A 541 14.62 -20.29 -37.08
C GLN A 541 13.14 -20.62 -36.94
N THR A 542 12.33 -19.97 -37.78
CA THR A 542 10.88 -20.19 -37.86
C THR A 542 10.57 -21.65 -38.17
N THR A 543 10.05 -22.38 -37.19
CA THR A 543 9.47 -23.71 -37.35
C THR A 543 7.96 -23.62 -37.15
N ALA A 544 7.21 -24.36 -37.98
CA ALA A 544 5.75 -24.30 -38.00
C ALA A 544 5.15 -24.99 -36.75
N PRO A 545 3.94 -24.56 -36.29
CA PRO A 545 3.30 -25.15 -35.11
C PRO A 545 3.05 -26.67 -35.29
N PRO A 546 3.16 -27.46 -34.20
CA PRO A 546 3.04 -28.91 -34.28
C PRO A 546 1.62 -29.35 -34.63
N THR A 547 1.49 -30.25 -35.61
CA THR A 547 0.20 -30.87 -35.94
C THR A 547 -0.25 -31.80 -34.81
N LEU A 548 -1.26 -31.39 -34.04
CA LEU A 548 -1.91 -32.24 -33.04
C LEU A 548 -2.41 -33.55 -33.67
N GLN A 549 -1.85 -34.68 -33.23
CA GLN A 549 -2.31 -36.00 -33.63
C GLN A 549 -3.60 -36.34 -32.88
N THR A 550 -4.72 -36.46 -33.59
CA THR A 550 -6.00 -36.88 -33.03
C THR A 550 -5.92 -38.31 -32.51
N THR A 551 -5.82 -38.49 -31.19
CA THR A 551 -5.93 -39.78 -30.52
C THR A 551 -7.40 -40.19 -30.46
N SER A 552 -7.75 -41.31 -31.10
CA SER A 552 -9.14 -41.76 -31.21
C SER A 552 -9.66 -42.40 -29.92
N SER A 553 -10.68 -41.80 -29.31
CA SER A 553 -11.46 -42.43 -28.24
C SER A 553 -12.42 -43.51 -28.80
N PRO A 554 -12.70 -44.59 -28.04
CA PRO A 554 -13.56 -45.69 -28.49
C PRO A 554 -15.06 -45.34 -28.39
N PRO A 555 -15.93 -45.95 -29.21
CA PRO A 555 -17.34 -45.57 -29.29
C PRO A 555 -18.18 -46.12 -28.12
N PRO A 556 -19.11 -45.33 -27.56
CA PRO A 556 -20.13 -45.85 -26.64
C PRO A 556 -21.18 -46.69 -27.39
N THR A 557 -21.58 -47.80 -26.77
CA THR A 557 -22.48 -48.82 -27.31
C THR A 557 -23.89 -48.30 -27.62
N THR A 558 -24.45 -48.72 -28.76
CA THR A 558 -25.87 -48.50 -29.07
C THR A 558 -26.79 -49.36 -28.20
N LEU A 559 -27.83 -48.76 -27.64
CA LEU A 559 -29.03 -49.48 -27.19
C LEU A 559 -30.28 -48.69 -27.57
N SER A 560 -31.26 -49.39 -28.10
CA SER A 560 -32.50 -48.86 -28.67
C SER A 560 -33.69 -49.17 -27.77
N ASP A 561 -34.70 -48.30 -27.78
CA ASP A 561 -36.09 -48.78 -27.91
C ASP A 561 -36.94 -47.78 -28.71
N ASP A 562 -38.05 -48.25 -29.28
CA ASP A 562 -38.87 -47.56 -30.27
C ASP A 562 -39.99 -46.69 -29.67
N GLY A 563 -40.35 -45.60 -30.37
CA GLY A 563 -41.31 -44.59 -29.86
C GLY A 563 -42.03 -43.77 -30.94
N LYS A 564 -42.72 -44.44 -31.88
CA LYS A 564 -43.69 -43.78 -32.81
C LYS A 564 -44.78 -43.01 -32.04
N VAL A 565 -45.38 -41.94 -32.56
CA VAL A 565 -46.22 -41.89 -33.78
C VAL A 565 -46.28 -40.47 -34.38
N ASP A 566 -46.23 -40.43 -35.72
CA ASP A 566 -46.74 -39.48 -36.73
C ASP A 566 -46.88 -37.96 -36.47
N VAL A 567 -46.50 -37.18 -37.49
CA VAL A 567 -46.60 -35.72 -37.62
C VAL A 567 -47.84 -35.34 -38.44
N ASP A 568 -48.54 -34.25 -38.10
CA ASP A 568 -49.27 -33.48 -39.12
C ASP A 568 -49.47 -31.97 -38.82
N THR A 569 -49.42 -31.17 -39.88
CA THR A 569 -49.86 -29.75 -40.05
C THR A 569 -49.81 -28.69 -38.91
N ALA A 570 -48.80 -27.81 -39.01
CA ALA A 570 -48.92 -26.39 -39.45
C ALA A 570 -49.65 -25.27 -38.64
N GLN A 571 -49.20 -24.04 -38.98
CA GLN A 571 -49.72 -22.67 -38.73
C GLN A 571 -49.54 -22.01 -37.34
N GLU A 572 -48.68 -20.98 -37.36
CA GLU A 572 -48.65 -19.85 -36.43
C GLU A 572 -49.91 -18.97 -36.57
N GLY A 573 -50.34 -18.25 -35.52
CA GLY A 573 -51.38 -17.22 -35.70
C GLY A 573 -52.03 -16.58 -34.48
N SER A 574 -51.40 -15.52 -33.94
CA SER A 574 -52.03 -14.35 -33.27
C SER A 574 -52.74 -14.48 -31.91
N PHE A 575 -52.47 -13.49 -31.03
CA PHE A 575 -53.30 -12.75 -30.03
C PHE A 575 -52.41 -12.40 -28.80
N TRP A 576 -52.43 -11.20 -28.19
CA TRP A 576 -53.47 -10.17 -28.01
C TRP A 576 -52.99 -8.71 -28.16
N SER A 577 -53.92 -7.74 -28.08
CA SER A 577 -53.65 -6.29 -28.17
C SER A 577 -54.58 -5.45 -27.27
N GLY A 578 -54.08 -4.30 -26.76
CA GLY A 578 -54.86 -3.24 -26.07
C GLY A 578 -54.23 -2.85 -24.72
N LEU A 579 -54.10 -1.57 -24.32
CA LEU A 579 -54.79 -0.30 -24.69
C LEU A 579 -53.74 0.88 -24.80
N LEU A 580 -53.99 2.20 -24.90
CA LEU A 580 -55.21 3.03 -24.69
C LEU A 580 -55.32 4.28 -25.61
N GLY A 581 -54.49 5.32 -25.40
CA GLY A 581 -54.57 6.69 -26.01
C GLY A 581 -55.00 7.78 -24.99
N TRP A 582 -55.31 9.04 -25.32
CA TRP A 582 -55.26 9.83 -26.59
C TRP A 582 -54.12 10.92 -26.45
N LEU A 583 -53.97 12.10 -27.09
CA LEU A 583 -54.66 13.04 -28.01
C LEU A 583 -53.61 13.61 -29.00
N HIS A 584 -53.84 13.86 -30.30
CA HIS A 584 -54.57 14.97 -31.00
C HIS A 584 -53.93 16.39 -30.93
N GLY A 585 -53.68 17.10 -32.05
CA GLY A 585 -53.65 16.73 -33.49
C GLY A 585 -54.26 17.77 -34.48
N ILE A 586 -54.32 17.40 -35.77
CA ILE A 586 -55.17 17.98 -36.87
C ILE A 586 -54.66 19.34 -37.44
N PRO A 587 -54.85 19.76 -38.73
CA PRO A 587 -55.57 19.18 -39.92
C PRO A 587 -54.66 18.75 -41.12
N LEU A 588 -55.01 17.80 -42.02
CA LEU A 588 -55.88 17.86 -43.26
C LEU A 588 -55.38 18.85 -44.35
N ILE A 589 -55.39 18.60 -45.69
CA ILE A 589 -56.03 17.62 -46.62
C ILE A 589 -55.05 17.34 -47.81
N GLY A 590 -55.12 16.18 -48.50
CA GLY A 590 -54.56 16.09 -49.87
C GLY A 590 -54.72 14.76 -50.64
N SER A 591 -55.76 14.64 -51.48
CA SER A 591 -55.88 13.57 -52.50
C SER A 591 -56.66 14.04 -53.73
N LEU A 592 -56.09 13.90 -54.94
CA LEU A 592 -56.71 13.47 -56.22
C LEU A 592 -55.81 13.77 -57.45
N PHE A 593 -55.91 12.92 -58.48
CA PHE A 593 -55.29 12.99 -59.81
C PHE A 593 -55.93 14.11 -60.71
N PRO A 594 -55.39 14.49 -61.91
CA PRO A 594 -54.51 13.72 -62.81
C PRO A 594 -53.41 14.51 -63.59
N ALA A 595 -52.67 13.82 -64.47
CA ALA A 595 -51.89 14.41 -65.58
C ALA A 595 -52.78 14.64 -66.84
N PRO A 596 -52.41 15.52 -67.79
CA PRO A 596 -51.63 15.03 -68.95
C PRO A 596 -50.71 16.04 -69.72
N THR A 597 -49.63 15.51 -70.33
CA THR A 597 -49.11 15.77 -71.70
C THR A 597 -48.68 17.18 -72.18
N ALA A 598 -47.40 17.27 -72.60
CA ALA A 598 -46.78 18.17 -73.61
C ALA A 598 -46.63 19.69 -73.29
N ALA A 599 -45.67 20.45 -73.87
CA ALA A 599 -44.35 20.19 -74.49
C ALA A 599 -43.62 21.54 -74.80
N VAL A 600 -42.44 21.48 -75.45
CA VAL A 600 -41.78 22.56 -76.24
C VAL A 600 -40.86 23.58 -75.51
N THR A 601 -39.56 23.26 -75.58
CA THR A 601 -38.35 24.12 -75.76
C THR A 601 -37.82 25.13 -74.72
N ALA A 602 -36.52 24.93 -74.45
CA ALA A 602 -35.42 25.91 -74.46
C ALA A 602 -35.15 26.84 -73.26
N SER A 603 -34.14 26.44 -72.48
CA SER A 603 -33.20 27.35 -71.80
C SER A 603 -31.83 27.27 -72.52
N PRO A 604 -30.99 28.32 -72.58
CA PRO A 604 -29.85 28.36 -73.50
C PRO A 604 -28.56 27.69 -72.98
N SER A 605 -28.01 26.82 -73.83
CA SER A 605 -26.58 26.51 -74.07
C SER A 605 -25.53 27.00 -73.06
N LEU A 606 -24.86 26.04 -72.41
CA LEU A 606 -23.42 26.11 -72.15
C LEU A 606 -22.71 24.87 -72.72
N THR A 607 -21.43 25.02 -73.04
CA THR A 607 -20.56 24.04 -73.73
C THR A 607 -20.24 22.82 -72.85
N PRO A 608 -19.83 21.67 -73.45
CA PRO A 608 -19.80 20.39 -72.74
C PRO A 608 -18.59 20.26 -71.79
N ALA A 609 -18.85 19.70 -70.60
CA ALA A 609 -17.83 19.12 -69.74
C ALA A 609 -17.31 17.79 -70.34
N PRO A 610 -16.08 17.34 -70.00
CA PRO A 610 -15.55 16.07 -70.49
C PRO A 610 -16.35 14.87 -69.95
N VAL A 611 -16.30 13.75 -70.66
CA VAL A 611 -16.77 12.47 -70.14
C VAL A 611 -15.82 12.05 -69.02
N ILE A 612 -16.33 12.05 -67.79
CA ILE A 612 -15.68 11.43 -66.63
C ILE A 612 -16.15 9.98 -66.61
N GLU A 613 -15.21 9.03 -66.70
CA GLU A 613 -15.52 7.62 -66.49
C GLU A 613 -15.96 7.40 -65.03
N PRO A 614 -16.90 6.48 -64.75
CA PRO A 614 -17.34 6.26 -63.38
C PRO A 614 -16.18 5.78 -62.52
N VAL A 615 -15.71 6.64 -61.61
CA VAL A 615 -14.71 6.30 -60.61
C VAL A 615 -15.31 5.19 -59.74
N SER A 616 -14.71 3.99 -59.81
CA SER A 616 -14.96 2.94 -58.84
C SER A 616 -14.56 3.46 -57.46
N THR A 617 -15.55 3.89 -56.66
CA THR A 617 -15.35 4.06 -55.22
C THR A 617 -14.86 2.72 -54.68
N PRO A 618 -13.73 2.66 -53.96
CA PRO A 618 -13.37 1.44 -53.26
C PRO A 618 -14.52 1.11 -52.30
N THR A 619 -15.01 -0.13 -52.34
CA THR A 619 -15.80 -0.66 -51.24
C THR A 619 -14.93 -0.53 -49.99
N PRO A 620 -15.41 0.08 -48.88
CA PRO A 620 -14.65 0.04 -47.64
C PRO A 620 -14.46 -1.42 -47.26
N SER A 621 -13.21 -1.87 -47.20
CA SER A 621 -12.87 -3.08 -46.47
C SER A 621 -13.22 -2.83 -45.01
N LEU A 622 -13.78 -3.84 -44.34
CA LEU A 622 -13.87 -3.83 -42.88
C LEU A 622 -12.46 -3.59 -42.30
N PRO A 623 -12.34 -2.93 -41.14
CA PRO A 623 -11.06 -2.91 -40.42
C PRO A 623 -10.70 -4.35 -40.02
N GLU A 624 -9.42 -4.65 -39.87
CA GLU A 624 -8.98 -6.02 -39.52
C GLU A 624 -9.41 -6.41 -38.10
N ASN A 625 -9.45 -5.43 -37.20
CA ASN A 625 -9.99 -5.51 -35.84
C ASN A 625 -10.92 -4.32 -35.57
N ALA A 626 -11.84 -4.45 -34.62
CA ALA A 626 -12.69 -3.36 -34.12
C ALA A 626 -12.83 -3.42 -32.58
N PRO A 627 -13.16 -2.30 -31.91
CA PRO A 627 -13.38 -2.31 -30.47
C PRO A 627 -14.71 -2.95 -30.05
N LEU A 628 -14.74 -3.53 -28.85
CA LEU A 628 -15.94 -4.09 -28.22
C LEU A 628 -16.02 -3.60 -26.76
N ASN A 629 -17.05 -2.79 -26.46
CA ASN A 629 -17.35 -2.32 -25.11
C ASN A 629 -18.39 -3.25 -24.47
N ILE A 630 -18.18 -3.67 -23.22
CA ILE A 630 -19.03 -4.65 -22.53
C ILE A 630 -19.40 -4.11 -21.15
N ILE A 631 -20.67 -3.78 -20.95
CA ILE A 631 -21.19 -3.18 -19.71
C ILE A 631 -22.32 -4.05 -19.17
N THR A 632 -22.24 -4.44 -17.89
CA THR A 632 -23.36 -5.11 -17.20
C THR A 632 -23.84 -4.32 -16.00
N TYR A 633 -25.11 -4.53 -15.63
CA TYR A 633 -25.60 -4.15 -14.32
C TYR A 633 -26.21 -5.38 -13.59
N PRO A 634 -25.67 -5.80 -12.43
CA PRO A 634 -24.47 -5.26 -11.77
C PRO A 634 -23.18 -5.44 -12.59
N ALA A 635 -22.16 -4.66 -12.26
CA ALA A 635 -20.80 -4.80 -12.76
C ALA A 635 -20.09 -6.03 -12.14
N GLY A 636 -18.88 -6.31 -12.61
CA GLY A 636 -18.01 -7.38 -12.11
C GLY A 636 -18.32 -8.77 -12.67
N ALA A 637 -18.98 -8.85 -13.84
CA ALA A 637 -19.27 -10.12 -14.52
C ALA A 637 -18.06 -10.57 -15.37
N GLN A 638 -17.64 -11.82 -15.22
CA GLN A 638 -16.54 -12.42 -15.96
C GLN A 638 -16.84 -12.48 -17.47
N VAL A 639 -15.90 -12.01 -18.28
CA VAL A 639 -15.99 -11.96 -19.75
C VAL A 639 -15.40 -13.24 -20.35
N VAL A 640 -16.25 -14.10 -20.90
CA VAL A 640 -15.88 -15.30 -21.64
C VAL A 640 -16.17 -15.08 -23.13
N LEU A 641 -15.14 -15.12 -23.97
CA LEU A 641 -15.25 -14.86 -25.40
C LEU A 641 -14.78 -16.09 -26.19
N ASP A 642 -15.59 -16.53 -27.14
CA ASP A 642 -15.36 -17.73 -27.98
C ASP A 642 -15.04 -19.03 -27.23
N GLY A 643 -15.48 -19.09 -25.97
CA GLY A 643 -15.29 -20.21 -25.05
C GLY A 643 -14.10 -20.07 -24.09
N GLU A 644 -13.31 -19.02 -24.21
CA GLU A 644 -12.14 -18.76 -23.37
C GLU A 644 -12.42 -17.60 -22.39
N TYR A 645 -12.07 -17.79 -21.11
CA TYR A 645 -12.15 -16.71 -20.12
C TYR A 645 -10.96 -15.78 -20.30
N LEU A 646 -11.23 -14.52 -20.66
CA LEU A 646 -10.17 -13.56 -20.99
C LEU A 646 -9.45 -12.95 -19.77
N GLY A 647 -9.71 -13.47 -18.56
CA GLY A 647 -9.20 -12.87 -17.33
C GLY A 647 -9.80 -11.50 -17.01
N MET A 648 -10.91 -11.08 -17.62
CA MET A 648 -11.49 -9.74 -17.39
C MET A 648 -12.87 -9.80 -16.74
N ILE A 649 -13.27 -8.70 -16.10
CA ILE A 649 -14.65 -8.47 -15.65
C ILE A 649 -15.23 -7.17 -16.21
N THR A 650 -16.55 -7.04 -16.21
CA THR A 650 -17.25 -5.84 -16.67
C THR A 650 -17.21 -4.70 -15.64
N PRO A 651 -17.20 -3.41 -16.07
CA PRO A 651 -17.17 -2.94 -17.45
C PRO A 651 -15.80 -3.21 -18.10
N ALA A 652 -15.80 -3.70 -19.34
CA ALA A 652 -14.59 -4.08 -20.08
C ALA A 652 -14.57 -3.46 -21.48
N ARG A 653 -13.38 -3.13 -21.97
CA ARG A 653 -13.15 -2.60 -23.32
C ARG A 653 -12.05 -3.38 -24.02
N LEU A 654 -12.41 -4.08 -25.10
CA LEU A 654 -11.50 -4.82 -25.98
C LEU A 654 -11.17 -3.95 -27.19
N GLU A 655 -9.99 -3.34 -27.25
CA GLU A 655 -9.65 -2.36 -28.31
C GLU A 655 -9.46 -2.96 -29.71
N ALA A 656 -9.02 -4.22 -29.79
CA ALA A 656 -8.53 -4.82 -31.04
C ALA A 656 -8.99 -6.28 -31.23
N LEU A 657 -10.31 -6.53 -31.14
CA LEU A 657 -10.89 -7.83 -31.45
C LEU A 657 -11.05 -7.99 -32.98
N PRO A 658 -10.68 -9.12 -33.62
CA PRO A 658 -10.81 -9.31 -35.07
C PRO A 658 -12.24 -9.10 -35.58
N THR A 659 -12.44 -8.60 -36.80
CA THR A 659 -13.81 -8.53 -37.35
C THR A 659 -14.28 -9.90 -37.86
N GLY A 660 -15.43 -10.37 -37.37
CA GLY A 660 -15.95 -11.71 -37.65
C GLY A 660 -17.09 -12.10 -36.72
N ALA A 661 -17.52 -13.36 -36.81
CA ALA A 661 -18.55 -13.92 -35.92
C ALA A 661 -17.93 -14.31 -34.57
N HIS A 662 -18.43 -13.71 -33.50
CA HIS A 662 -18.02 -13.98 -32.11
C HIS A 662 -19.18 -14.48 -31.26
N SER A 663 -18.82 -15.18 -30.19
CA SER A 663 -19.70 -15.64 -29.13
C SER A 663 -19.22 -15.12 -27.78
N LEU A 664 -20.14 -14.61 -26.96
CA LEU A 664 -19.86 -13.94 -25.70
C LEU A 664 -20.77 -14.49 -24.61
N GLU A 665 -20.16 -14.94 -23.51
CA GLU A 665 -20.84 -15.33 -22.27
C GLU A 665 -20.37 -14.43 -21.11
N LEU A 666 -21.31 -13.97 -20.29
CA LEU A 666 -21.10 -13.07 -19.16
C LEU A 666 -21.58 -13.76 -17.87
N VAL A 667 -20.65 -14.00 -16.93
CA VAL A 667 -20.89 -14.82 -15.75
C VAL A 667 -20.68 -14.02 -14.46
N LEU A 668 -21.69 -13.96 -13.59
CA LEU A 668 -21.61 -13.29 -12.28
C LEU A 668 -22.26 -14.17 -11.21
N GLU A 669 -21.59 -14.36 -10.06
CA GLU A 669 -22.11 -15.25 -9.01
C GLU A 669 -23.46 -14.75 -8.47
N GLY A 670 -24.44 -15.65 -8.36
CA GLY A 670 -25.80 -15.31 -7.92
C GLY A 670 -26.70 -14.74 -9.02
N TYR A 671 -26.20 -14.60 -10.25
CA TYR A 671 -26.95 -14.22 -11.44
C TYR A 671 -27.02 -15.37 -12.44
N ARG A 672 -27.88 -15.23 -13.45
CA ARG A 672 -27.95 -16.14 -14.58
C ARG A 672 -26.90 -15.73 -15.61
N PRO A 673 -26.08 -16.66 -16.13
CA PRO A 673 -25.21 -16.35 -17.25
C PRO A 673 -26.00 -15.81 -18.44
N TYR A 674 -25.49 -14.74 -19.05
CA TYR A 674 -26.00 -14.22 -20.31
C TYR A 674 -25.07 -14.69 -21.43
N ALA A 675 -25.63 -15.26 -22.50
CA ALA A 675 -24.86 -15.73 -23.65
C ALA A 675 -25.47 -15.20 -24.96
N THR A 676 -24.62 -14.75 -25.88
CA THR A 676 -25.02 -14.18 -27.17
C THR A 676 -23.99 -14.47 -28.27
N THR A 677 -24.37 -14.21 -29.54
CA THR A 677 -23.50 -14.32 -30.72
C THR A 677 -23.76 -13.16 -31.67
N PHE A 678 -22.71 -12.55 -32.20
CA PHE A 678 -22.80 -11.37 -33.07
C PHE A 678 -21.68 -11.36 -34.12
N ASP A 679 -21.91 -10.68 -35.24
CA ASP A 679 -20.88 -10.37 -36.24
C ASP A 679 -20.27 -9.00 -35.92
N LEU A 680 -19.02 -8.95 -35.45
CA LEU A 680 -18.28 -7.71 -35.20
C LEU A 680 -17.79 -7.10 -36.51
N THR A 681 -18.22 -5.88 -36.83
CA THR A 681 -17.84 -5.17 -38.07
C THR A 681 -17.33 -3.74 -37.88
N GLU A 682 -17.67 -3.12 -36.75
CA GLU A 682 -17.31 -1.77 -36.32
C GLU A 682 -17.39 -1.71 -34.78
N GLU A 683 -17.02 -0.59 -34.15
CA GLU A 683 -17.09 -0.45 -32.69
C GLU A 683 -18.50 -0.80 -32.16
N THR A 684 -18.58 -1.74 -31.22
CA THR A 684 -19.83 -2.38 -30.80
C THR A 684 -19.99 -2.34 -29.28
N ASP A 685 -21.17 -1.94 -28.80
CA ASP A 685 -21.52 -1.91 -27.39
C ASP A 685 -22.44 -3.08 -27.00
N VAL A 686 -22.03 -3.90 -26.04
CA VAL A 686 -22.86 -4.96 -25.44
C VAL A 686 -23.23 -4.55 -24.01
N THR A 687 -24.47 -4.08 -23.86
CA THR A 687 -25.01 -3.54 -22.61
C THR A 687 -26.12 -4.44 -22.06
N VAL A 688 -25.95 -5.02 -20.86
CA VAL A 688 -26.81 -6.10 -20.33
C VAL A 688 -27.17 -5.94 -18.85
N ALA A 689 -28.47 -5.89 -18.53
CA ALA A 689 -28.95 -6.13 -17.16
C ALA A 689 -28.97 -7.65 -16.90
N LEU A 690 -28.26 -8.12 -15.89
CA LEU A 690 -28.20 -9.55 -15.56
C LEU A 690 -29.40 -9.98 -14.71
N GLU A 691 -30.08 -11.06 -15.11
CA GLU A 691 -31.17 -11.63 -14.31
C GLU A 691 -30.61 -12.27 -13.03
N SER A 692 -31.00 -11.78 -11.85
CA SER A 692 -30.62 -12.43 -10.60
C SER A 692 -31.22 -13.84 -10.50
N ALA A 693 -30.44 -14.81 -10.03
CA ALA A 693 -30.94 -16.13 -9.68
C ALA A 693 -31.80 -16.11 -8.40
N ARG A 694 -31.80 -14.99 -7.64
CA ARG A 694 -32.56 -14.80 -6.40
C ARG A 694 -33.72 -13.82 -6.62
N SER A 695 -34.96 -14.30 -6.50
CA SER A 695 -36.18 -13.52 -6.83
C SER A 695 -36.53 -12.37 -5.87
N ASN A 696 -35.60 -11.94 -5.02
CA ASN A 696 -35.74 -10.82 -4.08
C ASN A 696 -34.79 -9.65 -4.40
N ILE A 697 -33.84 -9.82 -5.33
CA ILE A 697 -32.95 -8.75 -5.79
C ILE A 697 -33.66 -8.08 -6.98
N ASN A 698 -34.05 -6.82 -6.82
CA ASN A 698 -34.73 -6.05 -7.85
C ASN A 698 -33.80 -4.98 -8.42
N VAL A 699 -33.14 -5.34 -9.52
CA VAL A 699 -32.23 -4.49 -10.31
C VAL A 699 -32.99 -3.25 -10.83
N ASP A 700 -32.47 -2.04 -10.58
CA ASP A 700 -33.02 -0.81 -11.16
C ASP A 700 -32.50 -0.63 -12.60
N PRO A 701 -33.37 -0.62 -13.64
CA PRO A 701 -32.93 -0.49 -15.03
C PRO A 701 -32.21 0.84 -15.32
N ALA A 702 -32.49 1.90 -14.56
CA ALA A 702 -31.88 3.21 -14.79
C ALA A 702 -30.36 3.21 -14.55
N CYS A 703 -29.85 2.34 -13.67
CA CYS A 703 -28.41 2.21 -13.45
C CYS A 703 -27.66 1.76 -14.71
N LEU A 704 -28.26 0.90 -15.54
CA LEU A 704 -27.64 0.43 -16.78
C LEU A 704 -27.55 1.55 -17.82
N GLU A 705 -28.62 2.35 -17.97
CA GLU A 705 -28.62 3.54 -18.85
C GLU A 705 -27.58 4.58 -18.39
N LEU A 706 -27.37 4.73 -17.08
CA LEU A 706 -26.39 5.66 -16.51
C LEU A 706 -24.94 5.17 -16.69
N LEU A 707 -24.64 3.90 -16.38
CA LEU A 707 -23.31 3.32 -16.60
C LEU A 707 -22.89 3.40 -18.08
N THR A 708 -23.82 3.12 -18.99
CA THR A 708 -23.59 3.27 -20.45
C THR A 708 -23.36 4.72 -20.88
N ALA A 709 -23.91 5.69 -20.14
CA ALA A 709 -23.71 7.12 -20.40
C ALA A 709 -22.45 7.71 -19.72
N GLN A 710 -21.89 7.02 -18.72
CA GLN A 710 -20.60 7.36 -18.09
C GLN A 710 -19.43 6.77 -18.88
N GLY A 711 -19.56 5.52 -19.36
CA GLY A 711 -18.48 4.78 -20.01
C GLY A 711 -17.64 3.97 -19.02
N THR A 712 -16.38 3.71 -19.40
CA THR A 712 -15.39 2.96 -18.59
C THR A 712 -14.54 3.85 -17.70
N ASP A 713 -14.41 5.13 -18.05
CA ASP A 713 -13.36 6.00 -17.53
C ASP A 713 -13.87 6.72 -16.28
N LEU A 714 -13.17 6.53 -15.16
CA LEU A 714 -13.54 7.07 -13.84
C LEU A 714 -12.39 7.93 -13.30
N ASP A 715 -12.71 9.08 -12.71
CA ASP A 715 -11.76 9.93 -11.96
C ASP A 715 -11.69 9.52 -10.47
N SER A 716 -12.42 8.47 -10.08
CA SER A 716 -12.70 8.13 -8.67
C SER A 716 -12.74 6.64 -8.34
N GLY A 717 -12.39 6.31 -7.10
CA GLY A 717 -12.44 4.98 -6.51
C GLY A 717 -12.76 5.05 -5.01
N GLY A 718 -12.31 4.05 -4.24
CA GLY A 718 -12.54 4.00 -2.80
C GLY A 718 -11.51 3.22 -2.00
N ILE A 719 -11.73 3.21 -0.68
CA ILE A 719 -10.92 2.48 0.30
C ILE A 719 -11.79 1.71 1.29
N TYR A 720 -11.28 0.62 1.83
CA TYR A 720 -11.84 -0.09 2.97
C TYR A 720 -10.93 0.12 4.19
N VAL A 721 -11.36 0.95 5.14
CA VAL A 721 -10.56 1.29 6.32
C VAL A 721 -10.96 0.42 7.49
N ASP A 722 -10.01 -0.37 7.99
CA ASP A 722 -10.22 -1.32 9.09
C ASP A 722 -9.06 -1.27 10.10
N ALA A 723 -9.26 -1.83 11.29
CA ALA A 723 -8.27 -1.82 12.34
C ALA A 723 -8.56 -2.88 13.41
N THR A 724 -7.52 -3.38 14.08
CA THR A 724 -7.59 -4.34 15.22
C THR A 724 -8.71 -4.04 16.21
N ASP A 725 -8.88 -2.75 16.56
CA ASP A 725 -9.94 -2.25 17.43
C ASP A 725 -11.04 -1.55 16.62
N GLY A 726 -11.98 -2.34 16.07
CA GLY A 726 -13.18 -1.85 15.39
C GLY A 726 -13.93 -0.74 16.18
N GLY A 727 -14.33 0.31 15.48
CA GLY A 727 -14.94 1.53 16.03
C GLY A 727 -13.93 2.65 16.29
N ALA A 728 -12.91 2.81 15.44
CA ALA A 728 -12.00 3.98 15.47
C ALA A 728 -12.54 5.08 14.54
N THR A 729 -12.44 6.36 14.92
CA THR A 729 -12.80 7.48 14.03
C THR A 729 -11.82 7.54 12.86
N ILE A 730 -12.34 7.60 11.64
CA ILE A 730 -11.55 7.71 10.40
C ILE A 730 -11.44 9.18 9.97
N TYR A 731 -10.27 9.53 9.46
CA TYR A 731 -9.94 10.80 8.81
C TYR A 731 -9.29 10.51 7.45
N ILE A 732 -9.61 11.32 6.44
CA ILE A 732 -9.01 11.26 5.10
C ILE A 732 -8.61 12.69 4.71
N ASP A 733 -7.35 12.89 4.34
CA ASP A 733 -6.74 14.20 4.04
C ASP A 733 -7.04 15.23 5.14
N SER A 734 -6.79 14.82 6.39
CA SER A 734 -7.12 15.55 7.63
C SER A 734 -8.61 15.82 7.91
N LYS A 735 -9.54 15.43 7.03
CA LYS A 735 -10.99 15.60 7.23
C LYS A 735 -11.59 14.39 7.92
N LYS A 736 -12.25 14.59 9.07
CA LYS A 736 -13.06 13.54 9.70
C LYS A 736 -14.25 13.18 8.80
N ILE A 737 -14.46 11.89 8.55
CA ILE A 737 -15.66 11.39 7.85
C ILE A 737 -16.79 11.00 8.84
N GLU A 738 -17.99 10.77 8.32
CA GLU A 738 -19.08 10.17 9.10
C GLU A 738 -18.94 8.64 9.12
N GLY A 739 -18.63 8.10 10.30
CA GLY A 739 -18.48 6.66 10.54
C GLY A 739 -17.25 6.32 11.38
N THR A 740 -16.93 5.03 11.44
CA THR A 740 -15.81 4.44 12.18
C THR A 740 -15.45 3.08 11.59
N THR A 741 -14.21 2.61 11.76
CA THR A 741 -13.77 1.27 11.31
C THR A 741 -14.68 0.13 11.81
N PRO A 742 -14.82 -0.99 11.07
CA PRO A 742 -14.56 -1.14 9.64
C PRO A 742 -15.52 -0.27 8.80
N GLN A 743 -15.04 0.38 7.73
CA GLN A 743 -15.88 1.19 6.85
C GLN A 743 -15.36 1.24 5.39
N VAL A 744 -16.27 1.13 4.42
CA VAL A 744 -16.01 1.44 3.01
C VAL A 744 -16.24 2.93 2.74
N VAL A 745 -15.29 3.58 2.08
CA VAL A 745 -15.34 5.00 1.73
C VAL A 745 -15.11 5.12 0.22
N ASN A 746 -16.10 5.65 -0.52
CA ASN A 746 -16.17 5.53 -1.98
C ASN A 746 -16.56 6.87 -2.63
N GLY A 747 -16.05 7.15 -3.82
CA GLY A 747 -16.03 8.48 -4.43
C GLY A 747 -14.88 9.35 -3.88
N LEU A 748 -13.75 8.74 -3.56
CA LEU A 748 -12.47 9.44 -3.42
C LEU A 748 -11.87 9.64 -4.82
N LYS A 749 -11.14 10.73 -5.04
CA LYS A 749 -10.46 10.97 -6.32
C LYS A 749 -9.35 9.93 -6.53
N GLU A 750 -8.96 9.67 -7.77
CA GLU A 750 -7.69 9.00 -8.07
C GLU A 750 -6.50 9.69 -7.37
N GLY A 751 -5.60 8.87 -6.83
CA GLY A 751 -4.27 9.27 -6.40
C GLY A 751 -3.97 8.99 -4.93
N ARG A 752 -2.91 9.63 -4.43
CA ARG A 752 -2.40 9.44 -3.06
C ARG A 752 -3.25 10.18 -2.03
N HIS A 753 -3.80 9.42 -1.07
CA HIS A 753 -4.61 9.92 0.04
C HIS A 753 -3.96 9.62 1.40
N LYS A 754 -4.12 10.54 2.37
CA LYS A 754 -3.61 10.38 3.76
C LYS A 754 -4.74 9.90 4.66
N VAL A 755 -4.75 8.63 5.04
CA VAL A 755 -5.76 8.00 5.91
C VAL A 755 -5.25 7.95 7.35
N LYS A 756 -6.09 8.30 8.32
CA LYS A 756 -5.73 8.31 9.75
C LYS A 756 -6.86 7.79 10.63
N VAL A 757 -6.53 6.98 11.63
CA VAL A 757 -7.49 6.45 12.61
C VAL A 757 -7.27 7.05 14.01
N LYS A 758 -8.34 7.12 14.81
CA LYS A 758 -8.25 7.58 16.21
C LYS A 758 -9.26 6.89 17.14
N LYS A 759 -8.81 6.46 18.32
CA LYS A 759 -9.62 5.89 19.39
C LYS A 759 -9.60 6.80 20.63
N ASP A 760 -10.70 6.84 21.39
CA ASP A 760 -10.82 7.74 22.57
C ASP A 760 -10.01 7.28 23.80
N LYS A 761 -9.61 6.01 23.85
CA LYS A 761 -8.96 5.37 25.02
C LYS A 761 -7.78 4.46 24.66
N ALA A 762 -7.34 4.50 23.41
CA ALA A 762 -6.23 3.70 22.91
C ALA A 762 -5.47 4.52 21.87
N SER A 763 -4.17 4.27 21.76
CA SER A 763 -3.30 4.80 20.72
C SER A 763 -2.94 3.67 19.75
N TYR A 764 -2.89 4.00 18.47
CA TYR A 764 -2.13 3.26 17.47
C TYR A 764 -0.72 3.84 17.46
N LYS A 765 0.31 3.02 17.24
CA LYS A 765 1.70 3.49 17.04
C LYS A 765 1.84 4.11 15.66
N VAL A 766 1.42 3.37 14.63
CA VAL A 766 1.18 3.88 13.27
C VAL A 766 -0.29 4.27 13.16
N ASP A 767 -0.64 5.52 13.49
CA ASP A 767 -2.05 5.99 13.43
C ASP A 767 -2.46 6.55 12.06
N THR A 768 -1.51 6.71 11.14
CA THR A 768 -1.66 7.34 9.82
C THR A 768 -0.93 6.53 8.75
N ARG A 769 -1.56 6.29 7.60
CA ARG A 769 -1.02 5.59 6.43
C ARG A 769 -1.32 6.38 5.16
N GLU A 770 -0.42 6.33 4.18
CA GLU A 770 -0.70 6.82 2.82
C GLU A 770 -1.15 5.64 1.95
N VAL A 771 -2.14 5.87 1.08
CA VAL A 771 -2.71 4.86 0.17
C VAL A 771 -2.89 5.46 -1.22
N TRP A 772 -2.71 4.67 -2.26
CA TRP A 772 -3.11 5.03 -3.63
C TRP A 772 -4.53 4.57 -3.90
N VAL A 773 -5.42 5.48 -4.30
CA VAL A 773 -6.77 5.16 -4.76
C VAL A 773 -6.74 4.98 -6.27
N THR A 774 -6.93 3.74 -6.72
CA THR A 774 -7.10 3.39 -8.14
C THR A 774 -8.57 3.53 -8.54
N PRO A 775 -8.91 4.10 -9.72
CA PRO A 775 -10.30 4.31 -10.13
C PRO A 775 -11.14 3.02 -10.14
N GLY A 776 -12.45 3.14 -9.88
CA GLY A 776 -13.41 2.03 -9.87
C GLY A 776 -13.26 1.02 -8.72
N THR A 777 -12.05 0.84 -8.19
CA THR A 777 -11.72 -0.17 -7.17
C THR A 777 -11.97 0.28 -5.73
N ILE A 778 -11.89 -0.68 -4.80
CA ILE A 778 -11.77 -0.42 -3.37
C ILE A 778 -10.44 -1.03 -2.89
N VAL A 779 -9.58 -0.20 -2.27
CA VAL A 779 -8.25 -0.59 -1.76
C VAL A 779 -8.30 -0.75 -0.23
N PRO A 780 -7.77 -1.83 0.36
CA PRO A 780 -7.77 -2.01 1.82
C PRO A 780 -6.76 -1.07 2.48
N VAL A 781 -7.10 -0.59 3.69
CA VAL A 781 -6.20 0.15 4.57
C VAL A 781 -6.41 -0.37 5.99
N TYR A 782 -5.58 -1.32 6.39
CA TYR A 782 -5.59 -1.88 7.74
C TYR A 782 -4.66 -1.09 8.67
N PHE A 783 -5.11 -0.87 9.90
CA PHE A 783 -4.31 -0.32 10.99
C PHE A 783 -4.17 -1.35 12.10
N ASP A 784 -3.00 -1.98 12.20
CA ASP A 784 -2.68 -2.73 13.40
C ASP A 784 -2.35 -1.77 14.57
N ARG A 785 -2.84 -2.12 15.75
CA ARG A 785 -2.61 -1.36 16.99
C ARG A 785 -1.26 -1.69 17.62
N TYR A 786 -0.72 -2.89 17.37
CA TYR A 786 0.49 -3.42 17.99
C TYR A 786 1.76 -3.17 17.16
N GLU A 787 1.60 -2.89 15.86
CA GLU A 787 2.65 -2.53 14.88
C GLU A 787 3.75 -1.62 15.45
N GLN A 788 4.95 -2.19 15.63
CA GLN A 788 6.16 -1.47 16.03
C GLN A 788 7.06 -1.22 14.80
N SER A 789 6.59 -0.38 13.89
CA SER A 789 7.33 -0.05 12.66
C SER A 789 8.55 0.85 12.94
N MET A 790 9.66 0.24 13.35
CA MET A 790 10.98 0.87 13.22
C MET A 790 11.29 1.01 11.73
N THR A 791 11.40 2.25 11.27
CA THR A 791 11.70 2.58 9.88
C THR A 791 13.02 3.33 9.73
N ARG A 792 13.62 3.19 8.55
CA ARG A 792 14.77 3.98 8.07
C ARG A 792 14.46 4.52 6.68
N THR A 793 15.22 5.49 6.22
CA THR A 793 15.21 5.95 4.83
C THR A 793 16.29 5.21 4.03
N VAL A 794 15.97 4.68 2.87
CA VAL A 794 16.96 4.16 1.90
C VAL A 794 16.72 4.76 0.53
N THR A 795 17.78 4.88 -0.27
CA THR A 795 17.67 5.19 -1.70
C THR A 795 17.68 3.87 -2.48
N LEU A 796 16.54 3.49 -3.05
CA LEU A 796 16.48 2.37 -3.99
C LEU A 796 17.08 2.82 -5.33
N ASP A 797 18.18 2.22 -5.77
CA ASP A 797 18.79 2.49 -7.08
C ASP A 797 18.79 1.26 -7.98
N ALA A 798 17.79 1.22 -8.85
CA ALA A 798 17.63 0.25 -9.93
C ALA A 798 18.21 0.86 -11.23
N SER A 799 19.53 0.80 -11.40
CA SER A 799 20.23 1.59 -12.44
C SER A 799 19.78 1.29 -13.88
N THR A 800 19.28 0.08 -14.13
CA THR A 800 18.67 -0.37 -15.40
C THR A 800 17.23 0.14 -15.59
N PHE A 801 16.46 0.29 -14.50
CA PHE A 801 15.02 0.54 -14.48
C PHE A 801 14.70 1.99 -14.04
N LYS A 802 15.58 2.92 -14.42
CA LYS A 802 15.48 4.33 -14.06
C LYS A 802 14.25 4.98 -14.70
N GLY A 803 13.33 5.43 -13.85
CA GLY A 803 12.06 6.04 -14.24
C GLY A 803 10.82 5.19 -13.96
N GLU A 804 10.98 3.92 -13.60
CA GLU A 804 9.88 3.06 -13.15
C GLU A 804 9.42 3.43 -11.74
N TYR A 805 8.12 3.27 -11.48
CA TYR A 805 7.56 3.45 -10.15
C TYR A 805 7.94 2.28 -9.25
N CYS A 806 8.16 2.54 -7.96
CA CYS A 806 8.41 1.49 -6.97
C CYS A 806 7.39 1.47 -5.83
N ALA A 807 7.13 0.26 -5.34
CA ALA A 807 6.43 -0.06 -4.12
C ALA A 807 7.43 -0.47 -3.02
N VAL A 808 7.01 -0.39 -1.76
CA VAL A 808 7.71 -0.95 -0.59
C VAL A 808 6.72 -1.87 0.12
N ASN A 809 7.14 -3.10 0.38
CA ASN A 809 6.31 -4.16 0.96
C ASN A 809 4.94 -4.28 0.26
N GLY A 810 4.95 -4.22 -1.07
CA GLY A 810 3.76 -4.29 -1.92
C GLY A 810 2.90 -3.01 -1.98
N HIS A 811 3.22 -1.96 -1.22
CA HIS A 811 2.46 -0.71 -1.23
C HIS A 811 3.13 0.36 -2.12
N PRO A 812 2.45 0.91 -3.16
CA PRO A 812 3.04 1.89 -4.08
C PRO A 812 3.48 3.20 -3.40
N THR A 813 4.74 3.60 -3.62
CA THR A 813 5.30 4.80 -2.98
C THR A 813 5.00 6.11 -3.73
N GLY A 814 4.43 6.01 -4.94
CA GLY A 814 4.25 7.14 -5.86
C GLY A 814 5.54 7.73 -6.43
N LYS A 815 6.71 7.16 -6.08
CA LYS A 815 8.04 7.66 -6.50
C LYS A 815 8.62 6.81 -7.63
N LYS A 816 9.47 7.43 -8.45
CA LYS A 816 10.19 6.80 -9.57
C LYS A 816 11.65 6.55 -9.21
N MET A 817 12.18 5.40 -9.60
CA MET A 817 13.56 5.00 -9.29
C MET A 817 14.61 5.82 -10.08
N PRO A 818 15.76 6.19 -9.49
CA PRO A 818 16.15 5.94 -8.10
C PRO A 818 15.36 6.79 -7.10
N ALA A 819 14.89 6.17 -6.02
CA ALA A 819 13.89 6.75 -5.11
C ALA A 819 14.31 6.67 -3.64
N LYS A 820 14.27 7.80 -2.93
CA LYS A 820 14.30 7.81 -1.45
C LYS A 820 12.96 7.36 -0.90
N VAL A 821 12.95 6.28 -0.14
CA VAL A 821 11.75 5.69 0.47
C VAL A 821 12.01 5.41 1.96
N LYS A 822 10.96 5.49 2.79
CA LYS A 822 11.02 4.90 4.13
C LYS A 822 10.68 3.42 4.00
N VAL A 823 11.46 2.57 4.66
CA VAL A 823 11.28 1.12 4.71
C VAL A 823 11.30 0.68 6.17
N PRO A 824 10.62 -0.41 6.54
CA PRO A 824 10.89 -1.13 7.77
C PRO A 824 12.37 -1.53 7.89
N VAL A 825 12.86 -1.71 9.11
CA VAL A 825 14.23 -2.22 9.36
C VAL A 825 14.32 -3.71 9.01
N LEU A 826 13.30 -4.49 9.38
CA LEU A 826 13.17 -5.94 9.15
C LEU A 826 12.18 -6.22 8.00
N ASN A 827 12.31 -7.36 7.32
CA ASN A 827 11.37 -7.84 6.29
C ASN A 827 11.01 -6.82 5.18
N ALA A 828 11.88 -5.86 4.89
CA ALA A 828 11.63 -4.87 3.85
C ALA A 828 11.88 -5.46 2.45
N PHE A 829 10.98 -5.21 1.50
CA PHE A 829 11.23 -5.48 0.08
C PHE A 829 10.78 -4.31 -0.79
N ALA A 830 11.46 -4.14 -1.92
CA ALA A 830 11.20 -3.13 -2.92
C ALA A 830 10.72 -3.81 -4.20
N SER A 831 9.54 -3.42 -4.68
CA SER A 831 8.92 -4.04 -5.85
C SER A 831 8.58 -3.01 -6.94
N PHE A 832 8.58 -3.46 -8.19
CA PHE A 832 8.32 -2.64 -9.37
C PHE A 832 7.84 -3.48 -10.56
N TYR A 833 7.04 -2.86 -11.42
CA TYR A 833 6.62 -3.43 -12.70
C TYR A 833 7.48 -2.89 -13.84
N HIS A 834 7.91 -3.75 -14.77
CA HIS A 834 8.68 -3.37 -15.96
C HIS A 834 8.51 -4.39 -17.10
N ASP A 835 8.31 -3.93 -18.34
CA ASP A 835 8.21 -4.75 -19.57
C ASP A 835 7.31 -6.01 -19.48
N GLY A 836 6.22 -5.94 -18.71
CA GLY A 836 5.29 -7.06 -18.54
C GLY A 836 5.66 -8.05 -17.42
N ALA A 837 6.60 -7.69 -16.55
CA ALA A 837 7.06 -8.49 -15.42
C ALA A 837 6.93 -7.73 -14.08
N TYR A 838 6.64 -8.47 -13.01
CA TYR A 838 6.52 -7.97 -11.64
C TYR A 838 7.73 -8.43 -10.83
N PHE A 839 8.57 -7.49 -10.42
CA PHE A 839 9.79 -7.76 -9.65
C PHE A 839 9.63 -7.36 -8.19
N SER A 840 10.12 -8.20 -7.29
CA SER A 840 10.32 -7.90 -5.88
C SER A 840 11.73 -8.26 -5.46
N ILE A 841 12.42 -7.34 -4.79
CA ILE A 841 13.80 -7.49 -4.36
C ILE A 841 13.90 -7.11 -2.87
N PRO A 842 14.33 -8.03 -2.00
CA PRO A 842 14.56 -7.75 -0.58
C PRO A 842 15.50 -6.56 -0.37
N VAL A 843 15.13 -5.66 0.54
CA VAL A 843 15.90 -4.48 0.95
C VAL A 843 16.71 -4.89 2.18
N PRO A 844 18.06 -5.06 2.07
CA PRO A 844 18.82 -5.71 3.12
C PRO A 844 18.76 -4.95 4.45
N GLY A 845 18.39 -5.64 5.53
CA GLY A 845 18.14 -5.01 6.81
C GLY A 845 19.36 -4.44 7.53
N TYR A 846 20.57 -4.81 7.11
CA TYR A 846 21.81 -4.14 7.51
C TYR A 846 22.08 -2.79 6.82
N ALA A 847 21.27 -2.36 5.85
CA ALA A 847 21.46 -1.06 5.18
C ALA A 847 21.23 0.11 6.16
N GLY A 848 22.20 1.03 6.21
CA GLY A 848 22.13 2.21 7.07
C GLY A 848 21.05 3.21 6.64
N ASP A 849 20.59 4.04 7.57
CA ASP A 849 19.72 5.18 7.25
C ASP A 849 20.46 6.14 6.30
N GLY A 850 19.80 6.49 5.19
CA GLY A 850 20.36 7.26 4.08
C GLY A 850 21.21 6.46 3.08
N GLU A 851 21.45 5.16 3.27
CA GLU A 851 22.24 4.36 2.31
C GLU A 851 21.52 4.11 0.99
N THR A 852 22.29 3.75 -0.05
CA THR A 852 21.76 3.39 -1.37
C THR A 852 21.76 1.88 -1.54
N VAL A 853 20.55 1.30 -1.64
CA VAL A 853 20.32 -0.13 -1.88
C VAL A 853 20.20 -0.35 -3.38
N SER A 854 21.11 -1.15 -3.94
CA SER A 854 21.21 -1.32 -5.39
C SER A 854 20.41 -2.54 -5.87
N LEU A 855 19.36 -2.28 -6.65
CA LEU A 855 18.42 -3.28 -7.14
C LEU A 855 18.86 -3.83 -8.52
N ASN A 856 20.12 -4.27 -8.59
CA ASN A 856 20.73 -4.75 -9.84
C ASN A 856 20.73 -6.29 -9.99
N GLU A 857 20.50 -7.04 -8.90
CA GLU A 857 20.37 -8.50 -8.93
C GLU A 857 18.89 -8.87 -9.12
N MET A 858 18.53 -9.25 -10.34
CA MET A 858 17.16 -9.59 -10.70
C MET A 858 16.82 -11.03 -10.32
N PRO A 859 15.75 -11.30 -9.54
CA PRO A 859 15.29 -12.65 -9.30
C PRO A 859 14.78 -13.27 -10.61
N GLY A 860 14.84 -14.60 -10.69
CA GLY A 860 14.22 -15.33 -11.80
C GLY A 860 12.70 -15.15 -11.82
N LEU A 861 12.11 -15.30 -13.01
CA LEU A 861 10.68 -15.21 -13.22
C LEU A 861 10.01 -16.60 -13.23
N THR A 862 8.74 -16.64 -12.84
CA THR A 862 7.87 -17.83 -12.85
C THR A 862 6.43 -17.45 -13.18
N THR A 863 5.51 -18.42 -13.15
CA THR A 863 4.06 -18.20 -13.21
C THR A 863 3.43 -18.33 -11.81
N PHE A 864 2.33 -17.62 -11.58
CA PHE A 864 1.64 -17.63 -10.28
C PHE A 864 0.14 -17.53 -10.47
N LYS A 865 -0.61 -18.46 -9.88
CA LYS A 865 -2.07 -18.50 -10.02
C LYS A 865 -2.77 -17.76 -8.88
N VAL A 866 -3.56 -16.76 -9.22
CA VAL A 866 -4.45 -16.06 -8.28
C VAL A 866 -5.89 -16.54 -8.48
N ASP A 867 -6.50 -17.04 -7.41
CA ASP A 867 -7.88 -17.54 -7.39
C ASP A 867 -8.68 -16.83 -6.30
N SER A 868 -10.01 -16.78 -6.40
CA SER A 868 -10.85 -16.24 -5.33
C SER A 868 -12.27 -16.80 -5.33
N LYS A 869 -12.96 -16.61 -4.20
CA LYS A 869 -14.37 -16.97 -4.00
C LYS A 869 -15.13 -15.73 -3.49
N PRO A 870 -15.99 -15.11 -4.31
CA PRO A 870 -16.31 -15.44 -5.71
C PRO A 870 -15.13 -15.29 -6.67
N SER A 871 -15.27 -15.86 -7.86
CA SER A 871 -14.42 -15.54 -9.01
C SER A 871 -14.74 -14.16 -9.62
N GLY A 872 -13.86 -13.67 -10.47
CA GLY A 872 -13.95 -12.36 -11.10
C GLY A 872 -13.66 -11.23 -10.12
N ALA A 873 -12.62 -11.36 -9.30
CA ALA A 873 -12.04 -10.26 -8.53
C ALA A 873 -10.81 -9.74 -9.27
N GLU A 874 -10.70 -8.43 -9.50
CA GLU A 874 -9.52 -7.80 -10.11
C GLU A 874 -8.27 -8.04 -9.25
N ILE A 875 -7.13 -8.29 -9.90
CA ILE A 875 -5.87 -8.69 -9.28
C ILE A 875 -4.86 -7.55 -9.38
N PHE A 876 -4.18 -7.28 -8.28
CA PHE A 876 -3.09 -6.33 -8.16
C PHE A 876 -1.86 -7.04 -7.56
N ILE A 877 -0.69 -6.76 -8.11
CA ILE A 877 0.61 -7.26 -7.63
C ILE A 877 1.46 -6.05 -7.28
N ASP A 878 1.90 -5.97 -6.03
CA ASP A 878 2.64 -4.84 -5.46
C ASP A 878 1.94 -3.49 -5.65
N GLY A 879 0.60 -3.52 -5.60
CA GLY A 879 -0.28 -2.38 -5.86
C GLY A 879 -0.32 -1.90 -7.31
N PHE A 880 0.42 -2.55 -8.22
CA PHE A 880 0.25 -2.37 -9.66
C PHE A 880 -0.93 -3.21 -10.16
N GLU A 881 -1.80 -2.59 -10.96
CA GLU A 881 -2.92 -3.29 -11.60
C GLU A 881 -2.41 -4.30 -12.64
N THR A 882 -3.06 -5.46 -12.73
CA THR A 882 -2.72 -6.49 -13.73
C THR A 882 -3.57 -6.40 -15.00
N GLY A 883 -4.67 -5.65 -15.00
CA GLY A 883 -5.72 -5.75 -16.02
C GLY A 883 -6.43 -7.11 -16.02
N HIS A 884 -6.19 -7.96 -15.02
CA HIS A 884 -6.67 -9.33 -14.93
C HIS A 884 -7.47 -9.58 -13.64
N ALA A 885 -8.31 -10.61 -13.68
CA ALA A 885 -9.27 -10.97 -12.65
C ALA A 885 -9.39 -12.49 -12.49
N THR A 886 -9.68 -12.93 -11.27
CA THR A 886 -9.62 -14.33 -10.86
C THR A 886 -10.66 -15.26 -11.56
N PRO A 887 -10.37 -16.56 -11.71
CA PRO A 887 -9.08 -17.19 -11.53
C PRO A 887 -8.17 -16.89 -12.73
N TYR A 888 -6.92 -16.49 -12.46
CA TYR A 888 -5.95 -16.17 -13.51
C TYR A 888 -4.59 -16.79 -13.20
N LEU A 889 -3.82 -17.10 -14.26
CA LEU A 889 -2.42 -17.50 -14.16
C LEU A 889 -1.58 -16.32 -14.65
N LEU A 890 -0.98 -15.59 -13.72
CA LEU A 890 -0.05 -14.51 -14.05
C LEU A 890 1.25 -15.12 -14.57
N GLU A 891 1.79 -14.53 -15.63
CA GLU A 891 3.12 -14.80 -16.14
C GLU A 891 4.10 -13.74 -15.60
N ASN A 892 5.41 -14.03 -15.67
CA ASN A 892 6.48 -13.07 -15.41
C ASN A 892 6.47 -12.41 -14.01
N ILE A 893 6.06 -13.13 -12.96
CA ILE A 893 6.28 -12.68 -11.57
C ILE A 893 7.60 -13.23 -11.05
N SER A 894 8.32 -12.45 -10.24
CA SER A 894 9.62 -12.85 -9.70
C SER A 894 9.54 -13.81 -8.51
N TYR A 895 10.66 -14.44 -8.17
CA TYR A 895 10.85 -15.07 -6.86
C TYR A 895 11.09 -13.99 -5.78
N GLY A 896 10.39 -14.09 -4.65
CA GLY A 896 10.43 -13.11 -3.56
C GLY A 896 9.09 -12.97 -2.83
N CYS A 897 8.98 -12.07 -1.86
CA CYS A 897 7.70 -11.67 -1.28
C CYS A 897 7.01 -10.65 -2.19
N HIS A 898 5.73 -10.84 -2.49
CA HIS A 898 4.92 -9.91 -3.27
C HIS A 898 3.65 -9.54 -2.50
N GLY A 899 3.24 -8.27 -2.53
CA GLY A 899 1.92 -7.87 -2.05
C GLY A 899 0.86 -8.28 -3.07
N VAL A 900 -0.08 -9.17 -2.71
CA VAL A 900 -1.13 -9.63 -3.63
C VAL A 900 -2.48 -9.14 -3.12
N MET A 901 -3.06 -8.16 -3.81
CA MET A 901 -4.41 -7.66 -3.53
C MET A 901 -5.41 -8.19 -4.56
N VAL A 902 -6.60 -8.53 -4.09
CA VAL A 902 -7.78 -8.74 -4.94
C VAL A 902 -8.96 -7.87 -4.46
N THR A 903 -9.71 -7.34 -5.42
CA THR A 903 -10.86 -6.45 -5.16
C THR A 903 -12.03 -6.83 -6.08
N LYS A 904 -13.28 -6.60 -5.65
CA LYS A 904 -14.46 -6.96 -6.45
C LYS A 904 -15.66 -6.08 -6.12
N PRO A 905 -16.39 -5.53 -7.13
CA PRO A 905 -17.60 -4.75 -6.91
C PRO A 905 -18.63 -5.44 -5.99
N GLY A 906 -18.95 -4.78 -4.87
CA GLY A 906 -19.89 -5.28 -3.84
C GLY A 906 -19.30 -6.19 -2.75
N TYR A 907 -17.98 -6.43 -2.79
CA TYR A 907 -17.23 -7.22 -1.81
C TYR A 907 -16.14 -6.37 -1.16
N LEU A 908 -15.74 -6.73 0.06
CA LEU A 908 -14.58 -6.16 0.71
C LEU A 908 -13.31 -6.66 -0.01
N PRO A 909 -12.34 -5.79 -0.32
CA PRO A 909 -11.06 -6.21 -0.88
C PRO A 909 -10.25 -6.99 0.15
N LYS A 910 -9.30 -7.80 -0.33
CA LYS A 910 -8.33 -8.47 0.53
C LYS A 910 -6.93 -8.39 -0.07
N GLU A 911 -5.94 -8.17 0.79
CA GLU A 911 -4.52 -8.14 0.47
C GLU A 911 -3.79 -9.13 1.39
N GLU A 912 -2.85 -9.88 0.83
CA GLU A 912 -1.98 -10.83 1.55
C GLU A 912 -0.55 -10.70 0.98
N GLU A 913 0.46 -10.70 1.84
CA GLU A 913 1.85 -10.89 1.40
C GLU A 913 2.07 -12.37 1.05
N VAL A 914 2.57 -12.65 -0.15
CA VAL A 914 2.83 -14.01 -0.62
C VAL A 914 4.29 -14.18 -1.02
N HIS A 915 5.00 -15.08 -0.33
CA HIS A 915 6.33 -15.50 -0.73
C HIS A 915 6.26 -16.53 -1.87
N ILE A 916 6.94 -16.22 -2.98
CA ILE A 916 7.07 -17.05 -4.19
C ILE A 916 8.50 -17.64 -4.21
N PRO A 917 8.69 -18.89 -3.75
CA PRO A 917 10.02 -19.47 -3.59
C PRO A 917 10.60 -19.97 -4.92
N LYS A 918 11.94 -20.03 -4.95
CA LYS A 918 12.70 -20.38 -6.16
C LYS A 918 12.55 -21.85 -6.56
N GLY A 919 12.31 -22.08 -7.86
CA GLY A 919 12.30 -23.43 -8.44
C GLY A 919 11.07 -24.29 -8.12
N THR A 920 9.90 -23.66 -7.87
CA THR A 920 8.61 -24.36 -7.87
C THR A 920 7.66 -23.72 -8.88
N ASP A 921 7.30 -24.46 -9.93
CA ASP A 921 6.50 -23.96 -11.06
C ASP A 921 4.99 -23.83 -10.71
N ASP A 922 4.48 -24.66 -9.78
CA ASP A 922 3.08 -24.67 -9.35
C ASP A 922 2.90 -23.90 -8.02
N ARG A 923 2.69 -22.57 -8.10
CA ARG A 923 2.30 -21.74 -6.94
C ARG A 923 0.95 -21.07 -7.16
N SER A 924 0.10 -21.08 -6.12
CA SER A 924 -1.22 -20.45 -6.15
C SER A 924 -1.68 -19.92 -4.80
N VAL A 925 -2.33 -18.75 -4.80
CA VAL A 925 -3.07 -18.19 -3.65
C VAL A 925 -4.59 -18.30 -3.89
N THR A 926 -5.41 -18.30 -2.84
CA THR A 926 -6.88 -18.35 -2.98
C THR A 926 -7.58 -17.51 -1.92
N PHE A 927 -8.07 -16.34 -2.33
CA PHE A 927 -8.78 -15.41 -1.46
C PHE A 927 -10.25 -15.80 -1.26
N ASN A 928 -10.81 -15.50 -0.09
CA ASN A 928 -12.25 -15.60 0.17
C ASN A 928 -12.74 -14.18 0.49
N LEU A 929 -13.74 -13.70 -0.26
CA LEU A 929 -14.19 -12.30 -0.20
C LEU A 929 -15.57 -12.20 0.46
N GLU A 930 -15.71 -11.25 1.39
CA GLU A 930 -16.97 -11.02 2.10
C GLU A 930 -17.81 -9.93 1.43
N THR A 931 -19.13 -10.13 1.33
CA THR A 931 -20.05 -9.09 0.83
C THR A 931 -20.30 -8.04 1.91
N TYR A 932 -20.13 -6.75 1.58
CA TYR A 932 -20.66 -5.66 2.40
C TYR A 932 -22.01 -5.17 1.85
N ALA A 933 -22.86 -4.66 2.73
CA ALA A 933 -24.16 -4.13 2.33
C ALA A 933 -23.98 -2.73 1.72
N HIS A 934 -24.58 -2.48 0.55
CA HIS A 934 -24.31 -1.27 -0.23
C HIS A 934 -25.51 -0.81 -1.06
N GLY A 935 -25.43 0.41 -1.58
CA GLY A 935 -26.36 1.00 -2.54
C GLY A 935 -25.62 1.76 -3.65
N ALA A 936 -26.33 2.67 -4.31
CA ALA A 936 -25.75 3.55 -5.32
C ALA A 936 -26.28 4.99 -5.18
N LEU A 937 -25.42 5.98 -5.49
CA LEU A 937 -25.71 7.40 -5.39
C LEU A 937 -25.61 8.05 -6.76
N TYR A 938 -26.75 8.45 -7.34
CA TYR A 938 -26.80 9.21 -8.58
C TYR A 938 -26.84 10.72 -8.30
N VAL A 939 -25.82 11.46 -8.71
CA VAL A 939 -25.72 12.91 -8.53
C VAL A 939 -25.90 13.60 -9.88
N ASN A 940 -26.93 14.44 -10.00
CA ASN A 940 -27.28 15.13 -11.24
C ASN A 940 -27.39 16.64 -11.00
N SER A 941 -27.08 17.46 -12.01
CA SER A 941 -27.39 18.88 -11.95
C SER A 941 -27.86 19.51 -13.25
N THR A 942 -28.60 20.61 -13.11
CA THR A 942 -28.93 21.53 -14.21
C THR A 942 -28.22 22.88 -13.97
N PRO A 943 -27.31 23.33 -14.86
CA PRO A 943 -26.69 22.56 -15.96
C PRO A 943 -25.83 21.39 -15.44
N ALA A 944 -25.51 20.45 -16.34
CA ALA A 944 -24.53 19.39 -16.14
C ALA A 944 -23.09 19.93 -16.25
N GLY A 945 -22.10 19.09 -15.95
CA GLY A 945 -20.68 19.43 -15.92
C GLY A 945 -20.25 20.19 -14.66
N ALA A 946 -20.95 19.97 -13.54
CA ALA A 946 -20.61 20.56 -12.24
C ALA A 946 -19.87 19.53 -11.37
N LYS A 947 -18.74 19.94 -10.77
CA LYS A 947 -17.89 19.07 -9.95
C LYS A 947 -18.64 18.55 -8.71
N ILE A 948 -18.42 17.27 -8.39
CA ILE A 948 -19.03 16.61 -7.24
C ILE A 948 -18.03 16.60 -6.07
N TYR A 949 -18.55 16.79 -4.86
CA TYR A 949 -17.80 16.74 -3.61
C TYR A 949 -18.54 15.84 -2.62
N LEU A 950 -17.87 14.79 -2.17
CA LEU A 950 -18.26 13.90 -1.07
C LEU A 950 -17.24 14.05 0.07
N TYR A 951 -17.67 13.84 1.32
CA TYR A 951 -16.82 13.98 2.51
C TYR A 951 -16.09 15.34 2.69
N GLY A 952 -16.44 16.36 1.89
CA GLY A 952 -15.71 17.63 1.80
C GLY A 952 -14.41 17.57 0.96
N ALA A 953 -14.16 16.48 0.25
CA ALA A 953 -13.16 16.37 -0.81
C ALA A 953 -13.81 16.54 -2.20
N ASN A 954 -13.01 16.88 -3.22
CA ASN A 954 -13.45 16.81 -4.62
C ASN A 954 -13.35 15.36 -5.07
N THR A 955 -14.38 14.81 -5.71
CA THR A 955 -14.36 13.41 -6.15
C THR A 955 -13.63 13.20 -7.48
N GLY A 956 -13.17 14.27 -8.13
CA GLY A 956 -12.82 14.25 -9.56
C GLY A 956 -14.08 14.48 -10.40
N GLU A 957 -15.00 13.51 -10.30
CA GLU A 957 -16.25 13.39 -11.05
C GLU A 957 -17.10 14.66 -11.25
N VAL A 958 -17.80 14.70 -12.38
CA VAL A 958 -18.76 15.76 -12.75
C VAL A 958 -20.17 15.22 -12.98
N THR A 959 -21.18 16.02 -12.68
CA THR A 959 -22.58 15.65 -12.93
C THR A 959 -22.93 15.56 -14.42
N PRO A 960 -23.78 14.61 -14.86
CA PRO A 960 -24.38 13.51 -14.10
C PRO A 960 -23.39 12.33 -13.88
N HIS A 961 -23.33 11.79 -12.66
CA HIS A 961 -22.51 10.62 -12.33
C HIS A 961 -23.25 9.70 -11.33
N LEU A 962 -23.13 8.38 -11.50
CA LEU A 962 -23.64 7.34 -10.59
C LEU A 962 -22.47 6.63 -9.89
N PHE A 963 -22.33 6.84 -8.58
CA PHE A 963 -21.42 6.07 -7.74
C PHE A 963 -22.08 4.74 -7.34
N THR A 964 -21.44 3.61 -7.62
CA THR A 964 -21.89 2.26 -7.24
C THR A 964 -21.03 1.66 -6.12
N GLY A 965 -21.59 0.78 -5.29
CA GLY A 965 -20.85 0.24 -4.14
C GLY A 965 -20.70 1.26 -3.01
N MET A 966 -21.71 2.12 -2.84
CA MET A 966 -21.74 3.11 -1.76
C MET A 966 -22.18 2.45 -0.46
N ASP A 967 -21.43 2.66 0.62
CA ASP A 967 -21.79 2.20 1.97
C ASP A 967 -23.15 2.77 2.43
N LEU A 968 -23.78 2.11 3.40
CA LEU A 968 -25.12 2.44 3.86
C LEU A 968 -25.11 3.56 4.89
N GLY A 969 -25.39 4.78 4.45
CA GLY A 969 -25.42 5.91 5.36
C GLY A 969 -25.93 7.20 4.76
N LYS A 970 -25.68 8.28 5.51
CA LYS A 970 -25.98 9.65 5.12
C LYS A 970 -24.77 10.24 4.40
N TYR A 971 -25.04 10.88 3.27
CA TYR A 971 -24.03 11.59 2.50
C TYR A 971 -24.37 13.08 2.46
N THR A 972 -23.36 13.91 2.74
CA THR A 972 -23.42 15.34 2.44
C THR A 972 -22.81 15.57 1.07
N VAL A 973 -23.66 15.78 0.07
CA VAL A 973 -23.29 15.93 -1.34
C VAL A 973 -23.21 17.42 -1.66
N LYS A 974 -22.05 17.91 -2.07
CA LYS A 974 -21.88 19.29 -2.56
C LYS A 974 -21.58 19.27 -4.06
N VAL A 975 -22.27 20.09 -4.82
CA VAL A 975 -22.09 20.23 -6.28
C VAL A 975 -21.69 21.67 -6.61
N VAL A 976 -20.64 21.84 -7.42
CA VAL A 976 -20.02 23.13 -7.74
C VAL A 976 -19.98 23.35 -9.25
N GLY A 977 -20.73 24.35 -9.72
CA GLY A 977 -20.69 24.81 -11.11
C GLY A 977 -19.85 26.08 -11.27
N ARG A 978 -19.88 26.67 -12.48
CA ARG A 978 -19.05 27.83 -12.85
C ARG A 978 -19.28 29.10 -12.00
N SER A 979 -20.50 29.30 -11.50
CA SER A 979 -20.95 30.56 -10.89
C SER A 979 -21.77 30.39 -9.59
N ASP A 980 -22.03 29.15 -9.19
CA ASP A 980 -22.95 28.79 -8.10
C ASP A 980 -22.59 27.41 -7.54
N SER A 981 -22.90 27.16 -6.27
CA SER A 981 -22.71 25.85 -5.65
C SER A 981 -23.79 25.55 -4.61
N LYS A 982 -24.09 24.27 -4.43
CA LYS A 982 -25.16 23.82 -3.53
C LYS A 982 -24.74 22.57 -2.78
N THR A 983 -24.91 22.58 -1.47
CA THR A 983 -24.84 21.39 -0.62
C THR A 983 -26.23 20.80 -0.42
N VAL A 984 -26.31 19.48 -0.36
CA VAL A 984 -27.46 18.68 0.07
C VAL A 984 -26.98 17.75 1.18
N GLU A 985 -27.43 18.02 2.39
CA GLU A 985 -27.16 17.21 3.58
C GLU A 985 -28.13 16.03 3.67
N ASP A 986 -27.81 15.00 4.47
CA ASP A 986 -28.69 13.86 4.76
C ASP A 986 -29.18 13.04 3.54
N VAL A 987 -28.38 12.95 2.47
CA VAL A 987 -28.68 12.05 1.33
C VAL A 987 -28.46 10.60 1.76
N MET A 988 -29.55 9.91 2.11
CA MET A 988 -29.51 8.54 2.64
C MET A 988 -29.39 7.50 1.53
N VAL A 989 -28.21 6.88 1.39
CA VAL A 989 -28.00 5.66 0.61
C VAL A 989 -28.64 4.47 1.35
N VAL A 990 -29.25 3.54 0.61
CA VAL A 990 -30.00 2.40 1.17
C VAL A 990 -29.72 1.12 0.36
N PRO A 991 -29.90 -0.08 0.95
CA PRO A 991 -29.56 -1.35 0.28
C PRO A 991 -30.19 -1.51 -1.10
N ASP A 992 -29.40 -2.06 -2.03
CA ASP A 992 -29.84 -2.56 -3.34
C ASP A 992 -30.58 -1.51 -4.22
N ARG A 993 -30.29 -0.21 -4.04
CA ARG A 993 -31.01 0.87 -4.76
C ARG A 993 -30.12 2.03 -5.15
N MET A 994 -30.46 2.64 -6.29
CA MET A 994 -30.06 3.99 -6.65
C MET A 994 -30.83 5.02 -5.82
N VAL A 995 -30.11 6.02 -5.30
CA VAL A 995 -30.66 7.19 -4.63
C VAL A 995 -30.23 8.44 -5.40
N THR A 996 -31.18 9.30 -5.77
CA THR A 996 -30.92 10.45 -6.66
C THR A 996 -30.81 11.78 -5.91
N CYS A 997 -29.69 12.48 -6.09
CA CYS A 997 -29.44 13.84 -5.62
C CYS A 997 -29.56 14.84 -6.79
N GLU A 998 -30.73 15.48 -6.91
CA GLU A 998 -31.01 16.52 -7.92
C GLU A 998 -30.59 17.93 -7.47
N VAL A 999 -29.65 18.53 -8.20
CA VAL A 999 -29.18 19.90 -7.96
C VAL A 999 -29.58 20.84 -9.11
N ARG A 1000 -30.06 22.04 -8.76
CA ARG A 1000 -30.21 23.14 -9.72
C ARG A 1000 -29.31 24.28 -9.30
N LEU A 1001 -28.38 24.62 -10.18
CA LEU A 1001 -27.48 25.75 -10.05
C LEU A 1001 -28.03 26.91 -10.90
N ARG A 1002 -27.55 28.12 -10.63
CA ARG A 1002 -27.71 29.25 -11.54
C ARG A 1002 -26.88 29.02 -12.81
N LYS A 1003 -27.27 29.71 -13.89
CA LYS A 1003 -26.44 29.88 -15.08
C LYS A 1003 -25.58 31.12 -14.87
#